data_AF-A0A352ISK2-F1
#
_entry.id   AF-A0A352ISK2-F1
#
_cell.length_a   1.000
_cell.length_b   1.000
_cell.length_c   1.000
_cell.angle_alpha   90.00
_cell.angle_beta   90.00
_cell.angle_gamma   90.00
#
_symmetry.space_group_name_H-M   'P 1'
#
loop_
_entity.id
_entity.type
_entity.pdbx_description
1 polymer ?
#
loop_
_entity_poly.entity_id
_entity_poly.type
_entity_poly.pdbx_seq_one_letter_code
_entity_poly.pdbx_strand_id
1 'polypeptide(L)'
;MGADQNLDVFGTLAEAVGLTRDGELQGDWFQDPLGNPNGSKRGLSSMMYLDEQREALIAFVDDVLGAPDREEQGGAIWVPLFSDSGATVFVVVEEADNGARVGFGIEYDSASSVPAISVSAYVPVFQFEREGAGALDISGAQPDWLVLGRDDAHIELAIKVIISNDAPAPGDLYIGAVSVGVDVPTSPSDDLEFSLGFERLQLPGTNAPRDFELTVDNINELGSDFLEFMTGLIQAQAEALDTTNAATAPFAALTGLAGLRSVPNIPPFPLESLITNGVSALTGWIESILSSAPARNAWLGQWATLLGGTVNSGRSAIEFSDGSLAGAVGLRVASSAAGGLIITPWLEGSLRPQAGAEVKAQVDLLTLATLDGSIKAVPNLSLLAVFGQVAGMGSPLLAGDPAIGSIKTGITLTGGKPAFALTAHNVTLGGTNHELLDLSSPDAALDAAESLVDGALVSALATLGRPGEICSQLLGLDPPTGISGPSAIELLTDPLGKTAAYWNSLVASPAAMAVVLTSTQELITGNSTSVSGAGTAADPWSIDLDPVALEVSIDGDWINFDLEARLENTVLDDKRSDVFVSARLLRLNFSAPSAEFLSRINAGTRLREADGSDLRLDMGQVDVSARSIGASVVWGASTGFAVRVDAPDLSVEVEAVDASDSSTIEVPLPLPEFSSDGTVRFSADWGGIENAVAALLRRLGSPIITALTDLIGWNGEGARLSIEQLLSDPEAALKSWMGDLVLNCSNVRVAMSPLSYLFSGFRQWAPLGNGNERTPYRAAIAADSRAPGVAVWLDPGCDIHRGRYQPPAGNFDSSEPTELASIAEAIRAAGTELPELADLMTGRNRLDEGFQALIDRFTGTDGLIGRPASLPTGVNGIDIGGLSYRELVAFGAINLLPQEAFGSAPDSVVYVGCEDLWSTCFGSDSLDVRGEVSGPGVPASANGHWSICLPNPTTAAAARPDRGAIDEQCQRLIEVLQDRATPITVVAFGSAGAAAIKAASTITSIDRVATVGAPWAPVSLNGLLSGLSGDALRLLLQLQRPEPETINEEEIAGESNALLQFGYVLERASRAAGLTPDSLDELLRADQQAIRSGLPVDA
;
A
#
# COMPACT_ATOMS: atom_id res chain seq x y z
N MET A 1 -24.23 28.24 20.71
CA MET A 1 -24.17 29.51 19.94
C MET A 1 -25.38 30.36 20.28
N GLY A 2 -25.19 31.67 20.49
CA GLY A 2 -26.27 32.61 20.83
C GLY A 2 -27.00 33.13 19.58
N ALA A 3 -28.25 33.57 19.74
CA ALA A 3 -29.11 34.00 18.63
C ALA A 3 -28.55 35.14 17.76
N ASP A 4 -27.66 35.98 18.31
CA ASP A 4 -27.01 37.08 17.57
C ASP A 4 -25.88 36.60 16.64
N GLN A 5 -25.19 35.49 16.96
CA GLN A 5 -24.16 34.90 16.09
C GLN A 5 -24.77 34.21 14.86
N ASN A 6 -26.01 33.72 14.96
CA ASN A 6 -26.67 33.05 13.83
C ASN A 6 -27.06 34.03 12.71
N LEU A 7 -27.31 35.31 13.01
CA LEU A 7 -27.80 36.27 12.02
C LEU A 7 -26.69 36.77 11.08
N ASP A 8 -25.46 36.92 11.56
CA ASP A 8 -24.32 37.33 10.74
C ASP A 8 -23.97 36.25 9.70
N VAL A 9 -23.97 34.97 10.10
CA VAL A 9 -23.71 33.82 9.20
C VAL A 9 -24.71 33.74 8.04
N PHE A 10 -26.00 34.02 8.31
CA PHE A 10 -27.00 34.10 7.25
C PHE A 10 -26.83 35.33 6.35
N GLY A 11 -26.27 36.43 6.88
CA GLY A 11 -25.89 37.61 6.10
C GLY A 11 -24.76 37.30 5.13
N THR A 12 -23.71 36.61 5.59
CA THR A 12 -22.58 36.17 4.77
C THR A 12 -23.02 35.19 3.67
N LEU A 13 -23.89 34.23 4.00
CA LEU A 13 -24.48 33.34 2.98
C LEU A 13 -25.35 34.09 1.97
N ALA A 14 -26.16 35.06 2.43
CA ALA A 14 -26.99 35.87 1.56
C ALA A 14 -26.14 36.70 0.58
N GLU A 15 -24.99 37.18 1.00
CA GLU A 15 -24.03 37.87 0.14
C GLU A 15 -23.36 36.90 -0.83
N ALA A 16 -22.96 35.70 -0.37
CA ALA A 16 -22.40 34.63 -1.20
C ALA A 16 -23.33 34.24 -2.36
N VAL A 17 -24.62 34.01 -2.09
CA VAL A 17 -25.60 33.64 -3.13
C VAL A 17 -26.09 34.83 -3.96
N GLY A 18 -25.61 36.04 -3.68
CA GLY A 18 -25.92 37.27 -4.41
C GLY A 18 -27.27 37.93 -4.03
N LEU A 19 -27.91 37.45 -2.96
CA LEU A 19 -29.17 37.98 -2.45
C LEU A 19 -28.98 39.35 -1.79
N THR A 20 -27.82 39.58 -1.16
CA THR A 20 -27.44 40.86 -0.55
C THR A 20 -26.12 41.40 -1.10
N ARG A 21 -25.91 42.72 -0.96
CA ARG A 21 -24.63 43.40 -1.15
C ARG A 21 -24.49 44.45 -0.05
N ASP A 22 -23.41 44.40 0.71
CA ASP A 22 -23.19 45.35 1.82
C ASP A 22 -24.38 45.42 2.80
N GLY A 23 -25.07 44.29 3.00
CA GLY A 23 -26.28 44.18 3.83
C GLY A 23 -27.60 44.65 3.19
N GLU A 24 -27.61 45.10 1.93
CA GLU A 24 -28.83 45.49 1.20
C GLU A 24 -29.32 44.41 0.23
N LEU A 25 -30.63 44.13 0.24
CA LEU A 25 -31.28 43.16 -0.66
C LEU A 25 -31.22 43.59 -2.13
N GLN A 26 -30.82 42.67 -3.00
CA GLN A 26 -30.73 42.89 -4.44
C GLN A 26 -32.06 42.57 -5.12
N GLY A 27 -32.78 43.61 -5.55
CA GLY A 27 -34.09 43.47 -6.20
C GLY A 27 -34.05 42.65 -7.50
N ASP A 28 -32.93 42.70 -8.21
CA ASP A 28 -32.72 41.99 -9.48
C ASP A 28 -32.55 40.48 -9.28
N TRP A 29 -32.04 40.05 -8.12
CA TRP A 29 -31.91 38.64 -7.76
C TRP A 29 -33.26 37.91 -7.76
N PHE A 30 -34.34 38.59 -7.34
CA PHE A 30 -35.68 38.00 -7.34
C PHE A 30 -36.30 37.86 -8.73
N GLN A 31 -35.75 38.55 -9.74
CA GLN A 31 -36.17 38.42 -11.13
C GLN A 31 -35.37 37.33 -11.86
N ASP A 32 -34.10 37.15 -11.48
CA ASP A 32 -33.18 36.17 -12.07
C ASP A 32 -32.19 35.64 -11.01
N PRO A 33 -32.62 34.68 -10.16
CA PRO A 33 -31.81 34.18 -9.05
C PRO A 33 -30.65 33.29 -9.52
N LEU A 34 -30.75 32.74 -10.72
CA LEU A 34 -29.66 31.98 -11.33
C LEU A 34 -28.58 32.92 -11.86
N GLY A 35 -28.95 34.05 -12.46
CA GLY A 35 -28.01 34.94 -13.15
C GLY A 35 -27.84 34.53 -14.62
N ASN A 36 -27.49 35.51 -15.47
CA ASN A 36 -27.43 35.33 -16.92
C ASN A 36 -26.20 36.06 -17.49
N PRO A 37 -25.42 35.48 -18.43
CA PRO A 37 -24.18 36.12 -18.94
C PRO A 37 -24.40 37.51 -19.56
N ASN A 38 -25.62 37.81 -20.02
CA ASN A 38 -26.01 39.09 -20.62
C ASN A 38 -27.00 39.90 -19.74
N GLY A 39 -27.20 39.52 -18.48
CA GLY A 39 -28.18 40.11 -17.55
C GLY A 39 -27.56 40.50 -16.20
N SER A 40 -28.29 40.27 -15.10
CA SER A 40 -27.76 40.46 -13.74
C SER A 40 -26.53 39.57 -13.56
N LYS A 41 -25.36 40.18 -13.43
CA LYS A 41 -24.11 39.49 -13.07
C LYS A 41 -24.04 39.11 -11.58
N ARG A 42 -25.18 39.19 -10.86
CA ARG A 42 -25.32 38.81 -9.44
C ARG A 42 -26.49 37.85 -9.27
N GLY A 43 -26.15 36.59 -9.06
CA GLY A 43 -27.04 35.46 -8.81
C GLY A 43 -26.22 34.25 -8.37
N LEU A 44 -26.81 33.06 -8.41
CA LEU A 44 -26.10 31.82 -8.06
C LEU A 44 -24.96 31.50 -9.04
N SER A 45 -25.09 31.85 -10.32
CA SER A 45 -24.09 31.57 -11.36
C SER A 45 -22.85 32.46 -11.26
N SER A 46 -22.92 33.57 -10.52
CA SER A 46 -21.80 34.52 -10.37
C SER A 46 -21.03 34.34 -9.07
N MET A 47 -21.41 33.37 -8.24
CA MET A 47 -20.81 33.10 -6.93
C MET A 47 -19.30 32.83 -7.01
N MET A 48 -18.83 32.20 -8.11
CA MET A 48 -17.40 31.97 -8.37
C MET A 48 -16.76 33.04 -9.27
N TYR A 49 -17.55 33.92 -9.90
CA TYR A 49 -17.11 34.94 -10.85
C TYR A 49 -16.76 36.27 -10.17
N LEU A 50 -17.57 36.70 -9.19
CA LEU A 50 -17.34 37.93 -8.43
C LEU A 50 -16.53 37.64 -7.16
N ASP A 51 -15.43 38.37 -6.96
CA ASP A 51 -14.59 38.25 -5.77
C ASP A 51 -15.39 38.47 -4.48
N GLU A 52 -16.27 39.48 -4.45
CA GLU A 52 -17.13 39.77 -3.30
C GLU A 52 -18.04 38.58 -2.89
N GLN A 53 -18.60 37.84 -3.87
CA GLN A 53 -19.45 36.67 -3.57
C GLN A 53 -18.62 35.45 -3.15
N ARG A 54 -17.44 35.28 -3.73
CA ARG A 54 -16.50 34.20 -3.42
C ARG A 54 -15.95 34.35 -2.01
N GLU A 55 -15.49 35.55 -1.64
CA GLU A 55 -15.02 35.87 -0.30
C GLU A 55 -16.12 35.69 0.75
N ALA A 56 -17.35 36.09 0.44
CA ALA A 56 -18.50 35.84 1.31
C ALA A 56 -18.81 34.34 1.46
N LEU A 57 -18.68 33.54 0.39
CA LEU A 57 -18.84 32.09 0.49
C LEU A 57 -17.77 31.47 1.38
N ILE A 58 -16.52 31.87 1.20
CA ILE A 58 -15.39 31.42 2.02
C ILE A 58 -15.61 31.79 3.49
N ALA A 59 -15.97 33.04 3.77
CA ALA A 59 -16.26 33.50 5.13
C ALA A 59 -17.46 32.78 5.76
N PHE A 60 -18.51 32.48 4.99
CA PHE A 60 -19.63 31.66 5.46
C PHE A 60 -19.18 30.24 5.83
N VAL A 61 -18.33 29.62 4.99
CA VAL A 61 -17.78 28.30 5.27
C VAL A 61 -16.93 28.31 6.55
N ASP A 62 -16.08 29.32 6.72
CA ASP A 62 -15.27 29.51 7.95
C ASP A 62 -16.13 29.67 9.20
N ASP A 63 -17.20 30.45 9.12
CA ASP A 63 -18.08 30.68 10.26
C ASP A 63 -18.88 29.43 10.65
N VAL A 64 -19.24 28.58 9.67
CA VAL A 64 -20.04 27.36 9.88
C VAL A 64 -19.18 26.16 10.28
N LEU A 65 -18.03 25.97 9.64
CA LEU A 65 -17.15 24.83 9.85
C LEU A 65 -15.96 25.12 10.78
N GLY A 66 -15.71 26.40 11.09
CA GLY A 66 -14.48 26.88 11.73
C GLY A 66 -13.45 27.30 10.68
N ALA A 67 -12.70 28.38 10.93
CA ALA A 67 -11.65 28.83 10.03
C ALA A 67 -10.57 27.73 9.90
N PRO A 68 -10.34 27.18 8.70
CA PRO A 68 -9.32 26.16 8.49
C PRO A 68 -7.92 26.79 8.56
N ASP A 69 -6.93 26.02 8.98
CA ASP A 69 -5.51 26.39 8.83
C ASP A 69 -5.19 26.37 7.33
N ARG A 70 -5.22 27.54 6.68
CA ARG A 70 -4.92 27.68 5.26
C ARG A 70 -3.42 27.78 5.05
N GLU A 71 -2.93 27.10 4.02
CA GLU A 71 -1.57 27.27 3.54
C GLU A 71 -1.57 27.89 2.15
N GLU A 72 -0.62 28.79 1.90
CA GLU A 72 -0.41 29.38 0.57
C GLU A 72 0.89 28.79 0.02
N GLN A 73 0.77 27.96 -1.02
CA GLN A 73 1.87 27.28 -1.68
C GLN A 73 1.76 27.53 -3.19
N GLY A 74 2.85 28.00 -3.83
CA GLY A 74 2.88 28.16 -5.29
C GLY A 74 1.87 29.17 -5.86
N GLY A 75 1.27 30.05 -5.05
CA GLY A 75 0.17 30.92 -5.48
C GLY A 75 -1.22 30.26 -5.44
N ALA A 76 -1.29 29.03 -4.96
CA ALA A 76 -2.53 28.32 -4.64
C ALA A 76 -2.81 28.33 -3.13
N ILE A 77 -4.09 28.37 -2.78
CA ILE A 77 -4.58 28.33 -1.40
C ILE A 77 -5.07 26.92 -1.11
N TRP A 78 -4.37 26.23 -0.22
CA TRP A 78 -4.70 24.89 0.25
C TRP A 78 -5.61 24.98 1.47
N VAL A 79 -6.85 24.54 1.31
CA VAL A 79 -7.88 24.57 2.35
C VAL A 79 -8.11 23.14 2.87
N PRO A 80 -7.66 22.80 4.10
CA PRO A 80 -7.84 21.46 4.64
C PRO A 80 -9.33 21.15 4.84
N LEU A 81 -9.78 20.05 4.27
CA LEU A 81 -11.12 19.52 4.47
C LEU A 81 -11.18 18.62 5.71
N PHE A 82 -10.18 17.77 5.89
CA PHE A 82 -10.01 16.91 7.06
C PHE A 82 -8.57 16.37 7.13
N SER A 83 -8.13 16.03 8.33
CA SER A 83 -6.83 15.41 8.60
C SER A 83 -7.03 14.20 9.51
N ASP A 84 -6.43 13.06 9.15
CA ASP A 84 -6.49 11.82 9.91
C ASP A 84 -5.26 10.95 9.63
N SER A 85 -4.71 10.32 10.68
CA SER A 85 -3.65 9.31 10.57
C SER A 85 -2.43 9.72 9.74
N GLY A 86 -2.06 11.00 9.79
CA GLY A 86 -0.92 11.57 9.06
C GLY A 86 -1.22 12.03 7.63
N ALA A 87 -2.44 11.82 7.13
CA ALA A 87 -2.91 12.32 5.84
C ALA A 87 -3.86 13.52 6.01
N THR A 88 -3.69 14.55 5.19
CA THR A 88 -4.57 15.71 5.11
C THR A 88 -5.08 15.87 3.69
N VAL A 89 -6.40 16.00 3.52
CA VAL A 89 -7.03 16.22 2.21
C VAL A 89 -7.46 17.67 2.11
N PHE A 90 -7.17 18.29 0.98
CA PHE A 90 -7.37 19.72 0.73
C PHE A 90 -8.29 19.94 -0.47
N VAL A 91 -9.03 21.05 -0.42
CA VAL A 91 -9.47 21.75 -1.63
C VAL A 91 -8.43 22.81 -1.92
N VAL A 92 -7.92 22.83 -3.14
CA VAL A 92 -6.89 23.76 -3.58
C VAL A 92 -7.54 24.77 -4.52
N VAL A 93 -7.35 26.05 -4.25
CA VAL A 93 -7.86 27.15 -5.08
C VAL A 93 -6.68 27.93 -5.63
N GLU A 94 -6.55 27.94 -6.94
CA GLU A 94 -5.44 28.55 -7.65
C GLU A 94 -5.96 29.71 -8.51
N GLU A 95 -5.26 30.84 -8.47
CA GLU A 95 -5.55 31.97 -9.35
C GLU A 95 -4.71 31.87 -10.62
N ALA A 96 -5.32 31.41 -11.71
CA ALA A 96 -4.68 31.30 -13.02
C ALA A 96 -4.85 32.61 -13.84
N ASP A 97 -4.00 32.80 -14.85
CA ASP A 97 -4.06 33.99 -15.72
C ASP A 97 -5.40 34.16 -16.46
N ASN A 98 -6.10 33.04 -16.71
CA ASN A 98 -7.37 32.99 -17.45
C ASN A 98 -8.61 32.80 -16.56
N GLY A 99 -8.47 32.69 -15.24
CA GLY A 99 -9.61 32.44 -14.33
C GLY A 99 -9.21 31.95 -12.95
N ALA A 100 -10.14 31.30 -12.25
CA ALA A 100 -9.83 30.59 -11.01
C ALA A 100 -9.92 29.09 -11.26
N ARG A 101 -8.93 28.33 -10.79
CA ARG A 101 -8.92 26.87 -10.82
C ARG A 101 -9.21 26.33 -9.43
N VAL A 102 -9.98 25.26 -9.35
CA VAL A 102 -10.28 24.54 -8.10
C VAL A 102 -9.97 23.07 -8.30
N GLY A 103 -9.15 22.53 -7.42
CA GLY A 103 -8.73 21.14 -7.43
C GLY A 103 -8.75 20.50 -6.06
N PHE A 104 -8.20 19.29 -5.99
CA PHE A 104 -8.08 18.52 -4.77
C PHE A 104 -6.61 18.21 -4.52
N GLY A 105 -6.19 18.40 -3.27
CA GLY A 105 -4.85 18.10 -2.80
C GLY A 105 -4.87 17.00 -1.74
N ILE A 106 -3.79 16.24 -1.63
CA ILE A 106 -3.54 15.36 -0.48
C ILE A 106 -2.10 15.51 -0.06
N GLU A 107 -1.87 15.61 1.24
CA GLU A 107 -0.54 15.51 1.84
C GLU A 107 -0.53 14.34 2.83
N TYR A 108 0.59 13.64 2.93
CA TYR A 108 0.80 12.54 3.87
C TYR A 108 2.21 12.58 4.46
N ASP A 109 2.30 12.48 5.79
CA ASP A 109 3.57 12.37 6.52
C ASP A 109 3.62 11.09 7.36
N SER A 110 4.67 10.28 7.18
CA SER A 110 4.80 8.92 7.75
C SER A 110 5.27 8.86 9.22
N ALA A 111 5.13 9.95 9.98
CA ALA A 111 5.57 10.19 11.37
C ALA A 111 6.90 10.96 11.56
N SER A 112 7.21 11.29 12.82
CA SER A 112 8.25 12.26 13.22
C SER A 112 9.67 11.68 13.42
N SER A 113 9.85 10.37 13.30
CA SER A 113 11.15 9.69 13.46
C SER A 113 11.75 9.39 12.10
N VAL A 114 13.05 9.67 11.93
CA VAL A 114 13.77 9.39 10.68
C VAL A 114 14.24 7.93 10.61
N PRO A 115 14.22 7.30 9.42
CA PRO A 115 13.78 7.88 8.14
C PRO A 115 12.25 8.09 8.07
N ALA A 116 11.82 9.17 7.42
CA ALA A 116 10.41 9.56 7.27
C ALA A 116 10.07 9.91 5.81
N ILE A 117 8.80 9.80 5.44
CA ILE A 117 8.29 10.17 4.12
C ILE A 117 7.28 11.30 4.27
N SER A 118 7.35 12.24 3.34
CA SER A 118 6.31 13.22 3.03
C SER A 118 5.87 13.03 1.58
N VAL A 119 4.58 13.02 1.32
CA VAL A 119 3.99 12.89 -0.02
C VAL A 119 2.99 14.02 -0.20
N SER A 120 3.01 14.68 -1.35
CA SER A 120 1.95 15.59 -1.76
C SER A 120 1.47 15.26 -3.17
N ALA A 121 0.19 15.51 -3.43
CA ALA A 121 -0.39 15.43 -4.76
C ALA A 121 -1.47 16.50 -4.92
N TYR A 122 -1.55 17.12 -6.11
CA TYR A 122 -2.56 18.11 -6.47
C TYR A 122 -3.13 17.83 -7.86
N VAL A 123 -4.46 17.88 -7.97
CA VAL A 123 -5.19 17.69 -9.21
C VAL A 123 -6.13 18.89 -9.44
N PRO A 124 -5.86 19.77 -10.42
CA PRO A 124 -6.79 20.83 -10.82
C PRO A 124 -7.95 20.25 -11.62
N VAL A 125 -9.20 20.49 -11.19
CA VAL A 125 -10.37 19.87 -11.83
C VAL A 125 -11.27 20.89 -12.50
N PHE A 126 -11.60 21.97 -11.80
CA PHE A 126 -12.60 22.93 -12.24
C PHE A 126 -11.97 24.28 -12.58
N GLN A 127 -12.48 24.94 -13.62
CA GLN A 127 -12.15 26.33 -13.94
C GLN A 127 -13.41 27.19 -13.93
N PHE A 128 -13.25 28.42 -13.49
CA PHE A 128 -14.30 29.41 -13.42
C PHE A 128 -13.82 30.74 -13.99
N GLU A 129 -14.67 31.39 -14.78
CA GLU A 129 -14.42 32.75 -15.21
C GLU A 129 -14.30 33.64 -13.97
N ARG A 130 -13.36 34.59 -13.99
CA ARG A 130 -13.17 35.58 -12.94
C ARG A 130 -13.30 36.99 -13.51
N GLU A 131 -13.93 37.90 -12.76
CA GLU A 131 -13.99 39.30 -13.16
C GLU A 131 -12.58 39.91 -13.29
N GLY A 132 -12.27 40.47 -14.47
CA GLY A 132 -10.98 41.10 -14.74
C GLY A 132 -9.85 40.15 -15.17
N ALA A 133 -10.08 38.83 -15.16
CA ALA A 133 -9.15 37.84 -15.71
C ALA A 133 -9.27 37.73 -17.25
N GLY A 134 -8.32 37.01 -17.87
CA GLY A 134 -8.42 36.63 -19.29
C GLY A 134 -9.67 35.78 -19.58
N ALA A 135 -10.00 35.59 -20.86
CA ALA A 135 -11.04 34.62 -21.22
C ALA A 135 -10.54 33.20 -20.88
N LEU A 136 -11.40 32.38 -20.28
CA LEU A 136 -11.11 30.96 -20.07
C LEU A 136 -10.69 30.31 -21.38
N ASP A 137 -9.71 29.41 -21.31
CA ASP A 137 -9.49 28.50 -22.43
C ASP A 137 -10.65 27.50 -22.48
N ILE A 138 -11.46 27.64 -23.52
CA ILE A 138 -12.57 26.76 -23.85
C ILE A 138 -12.33 26.04 -25.19
N SER A 139 -11.08 26.04 -25.68
CA SER A 139 -10.72 25.28 -26.88
C SER A 139 -10.84 23.77 -26.61
N GLY A 140 -11.17 22.98 -27.63
CA GLY A 140 -11.39 21.53 -27.46
C GLY A 140 -12.86 21.09 -27.33
N ALA A 141 -13.06 19.83 -26.95
CA ALA A 141 -14.37 19.17 -26.86
C ALA A 141 -14.85 18.94 -25.41
N GLN A 142 -14.03 19.34 -24.43
CA GLN A 142 -14.28 19.28 -23.01
C GLN A 142 -15.31 20.34 -22.60
N PRO A 143 -16.10 20.10 -21.53
CA PRO A 143 -16.95 21.15 -20.95
C PRO A 143 -16.16 22.38 -20.51
N ASP A 144 -16.74 23.57 -20.63
CA ASP A 144 -16.09 24.85 -20.30
C ASP A 144 -15.60 24.94 -18.85
N TRP A 145 -16.20 24.18 -17.93
CA TRP A 145 -15.85 24.18 -16.51
C TRP A 145 -14.71 23.20 -16.16
N LEU A 146 -14.31 22.31 -17.05
CA LEU A 146 -13.30 21.28 -16.77
C LEU A 146 -11.91 21.79 -17.18
N VAL A 147 -10.92 21.67 -16.29
CA VAL A 147 -9.51 22.04 -16.54
C VAL A 147 -8.74 20.89 -17.19
N LEU A 148 -8.95 19.66 -16.71
CA LEU A 148 -8.26 18.47 -17.22
C LEU A 148 -8.51 18.28 -18.73
N GLY A 149 -7.44 18.05 -19.49
CA GLY A 149 -7.53 17.95 -20.95
C GLY A 149 -7.19 19.24 -21.70
N ARG A 150 -6.91 20.33 -20.99
CA ARG A 150 -6.57 21.65 -21.55
C ARG A 150 -5.09 21.92 -21.39
N ASP A 151 -4.59 22.85 -22.20
CA ASP A 151 -3.21 23.31 -22.11
C ASP A 151 -2.95 23.91 -20.72
N ASP A 152 -1.76 23.71 -20.17
CA ASP A 152 -1.32 24.19 -18.86
C ASP A 152 -2.10 23.59 -17.66
N ALA A 153 -2.74 22.43 -17.87
CA ALA A 153 -3.38 21.66 -16.81
C ALA A 153 -2.51 20.46 -16.43
N HIS A 154 -1.85 20.51 -15.28
CA HIS A 154 -0.93 19.48 -14.77
C HIS A 154 -1.46 18.83 -13.50
N ILE A 155 -1.17 17.53 -13.32
CA ILE A 155 -1.33 16.82 -12.04
C ILE A 155 0.03 16.80 -11.36
N GLU A 156 0.15 17.48 -10.22
CA GLU A 156 1.40 17.56 -9.48
C GLU A 156 1.50 16.39 -8.50
N LEU A 157 2.65 15.75 -8.46
CA LEU A 157 2.97 14.64 -7.56
C LEU A 157 4.37 14.87 -6.98
N ALA A 158 4.51 14.91 -5.65
CA ALA A 158 5.82 15.01 -5.02
C ALA A 158 5.98 14.04 -3.85
N ILE A 159 7.20 13.52 -3.70
CA ILE A 159 7.61 12.63 -2.63
C ILE A 159 8.93 13.15 -2.06
N LYS A 160 9.04 13.23 -0.75
CA LYS A 160 10.25 13.58 -0.02
C LYS A 160 10.57 12.51 1.02
N VAL A 161 11.73 11.89 0.90
CA VAL A 161 12.28 10.94 1.87
C VAL A 161 13.30 11.66 2.74
N ILE A 162 12.98 11.84 4.03
CA ILE A 162 13.87 12.40 5.05
C ILE A 162 14.70 11.25 5.62
N ILE A 163 16.01 11.27 5.40
CA ILE A 163 16.92 10.17 5.79
C ILE A 163 17.44 10.36 7.21
N SER A 164 17.87 11.57 7.56
CA SER A 164 18.33 11.91 8.91
C SER A 164 18.04 13.37 9.20
N ASN A 165 17.85 13.74 10.47
CA ASN A 165 17.71 15.13 10.92
C ASN A 165 18.95 15.66 11.66
N ASP A 166 19.99 14.84 11.81
CA ASP A 166 21.18 15.20 12.56
C ASP A 166 22.00 16.31 11.89
N ALA A 167 22.87 16.96 12.67
CA ALA A 167 23.81 17.93 12.11
C ALA A 167 25.00 17.17 11.49
N PRO A 168 25.33 17.39 10.20
CA PRO A 168 26.47 16.74 9.58
C PRO A 168 27.79 17.18 10.25
N ALA A 169 28.66 16.22 10.57
CA ALA A 169 29.99 16.49 11.09
C ALA A 169 30.95 16.89 9.96
N PRO A 170 31.79 17.93 10.10
CA PRO A 170 32.67 18.38 9.02
C PRO A 170 33.60 17.27 8.50
N GLY A 171 33.63 17.08 7.18
CA GLY A 171 34.46 16.07 6.52
C GLY A 171 33.77 14.72 6.30
N ASP A 172 32.60 14.48 6.92
CA ASP A 172 31.85 13.24 6.77
C ASP A 172 30.84 13.32 5.62
N LEU A 173 30.51 12.16 5.04
CA LEU A 173 29.38 12.01 4.11
C LEU A 173 28.07 12.12 4.90
N TYR A 174 27.12 12.89 4.40
CA TYR A 174 25.81 13.04 5.01
C TYR A 174 24.75 13.39 3.95
N ILE A 175 23.54 12.85 4.09
CA ILE A 175 22.37 13.20 3.27
C ILE A 175 21.21 13.45 4.23
N GLY A 176 20.58 14.62 4.14
CA GLY A 176 19.45 14.99 4.99
C GLY A 176 18.13 14.45 4.46
N ALA A 177 17.80 14.77 3.20
CA ALA A 177 16.60 14.28 2.53
C ALA A 177 16.81 14.20 1.01
N VAL A 178 15.95 13.42 0.35
CA VAL A 178 15.84 13.32 -1.11
C VAL A 178 14.39 13.62 -1.48
N SER A 179 14.14 14.46 -2.48
CA SER A 179 12.80 14.73 -3.00
C SER A 179 12.73 14.42 -4.50
N VAL A 180 11.56 13.96 -4.95
CA VAL A 180 11.23 13.72 -6.35
C VAL A 180 9.86 14.33 -6.61
N GLY A 181 9.73 15.14 -7.65
CA GLY A 181 8.46 15.70 -8.11
C GLY A 181 8.22 15.40 -9.59
N VAL A 182 6.96 15.26 -9.97
CA VAL A 182 6.51 15.01 -11.35
C VAL A 182 5.22 15.79 -11.58
N ASP A 183 5.21 16.61 -12.63
CA ASP A 183 4.02 17.34 -13.06
C ASP A 183 3.50 16.76 -14.37
N VAL A 184 2.40 16.02 -14.26
CA VAL A 184 1.84 15.22 -15.35
C VAL A 184 0.89 16.06 -16.20
N PRO A 185 1.21 16.33 -17.47
CA PRO A 185 0.35 17.10 -18.35
C PRO A 185 -0.95 16.35 -18.61
N THR A 186 -2.05 17.09 -18.65
CA THR A 186 -3.37 16.52 -19.00
C THR A 186 -3.79 16.88 -20.43
N SER A 187 -2.98 17.66 -21.15
CA SER A 187 -3.11 17.87 -22.60
C SER A 187 -1.92 17.22 -23.34
N PRO A 188 -2.14 16.57 -24.50
CA PRO A 188 -1.06 15.98 -25.28
C PRO A 188 -0.15 17.02 -25.96
N SER A 189 -0.46 18.32 -25.86
CA SER A 189 0.41 19.40 -26.35
C SER A 189 1.45 19.86 -25.33
N ASP A 190 1.30 19.48 -24.06
CA ASP A 190 2.19 19.88 -22.98
C ASP A 190 3.18 18.75 -22.64
N ASP A 191 4.31 19.13 -22.04
CA ASP A 191 5.38 18.21 -21.68
C ASP A 191 5.29 17.75 -20.21
N LEU A 192 5.88 16.59 -19.92
CA LEU A 192 6.04 16.08 -18.56
C LEU A 192 7.22 16.79 -17.88
N GLU A 193 6.96 17.45 -16.75
CA GLU A 193 7.99 18.10 -15.94
C GLU A 193 8.47 17.17 -14.81
N PHE A 194 9.73 17.32 -14.41
CA PHE A 194 10.38 16.48 -13.40
C PHE A 194 11.28 17.31 -12.49
N SER A 195 11.24 17.02 -11.19
CA SER A 195 12.16 17.60 -10.22
C SER A 195 12.83 16.55 -9.32
N LEU A 196 14.08 16.80 -8.95
CA LEU A 196 14.89 15.98 -8.04
C LEU A 196 15.66 16.89 -7.08
N GLY A 197 15.44 16.73 -5.78
CA GLY A 197 16.13 17.49 -4.73
C GLY A 197 16.97 16.61 -3.81
N PHE A 198 18.10 17.16 -3.35
CA PHE A 198 18.92 16.62 -2.26
C PHE A 198 19.11 17.70 -1.21
N GLU A 199 18.60 17.48 0.00
CA GLU A 199 18.77 18.41 1.11
C GLU A 199 19.93 17.98 2.02
N ARG A 200 20.69 18.98 2.43
CA ARG A 200 21.85 18.90 3.33
C ARG A 200 22.86 17.85 2.89
N LEU A 201 23.08 17.69 1.59
CA LEU A 201 24.12 16.81 1.06
C LEU A 201 25.50 17.35 1.48
N GLN A 202 26.19 16.62 2.35
CA GLN A 202 27.58 16.85 2.70
C GLN A 202 28.43 15.70 2.16
N LEU A 203 29.53 16.03 1.52
CA LEU A 203 30.39 15.06 0.85
C LEU A 203 31.67 14.84 1.68
N PRO A 204 32.30 13.65 1.63
CA PRO A 204 33.57 13.41 2.30
C PRO A 204 34.62 14.49 1.99
N GLY A 205 35.28 15.00 3.02
CA GLY A 205 36.29 16.07 2.89
C GLY A 205 35.73 17.50 2.74
N THR A 206 34.41 17.67 2.64
CA THR A 206 33.77 19.01 2.65
C THR A 206 33.36 19.43 4.06
N ASN A 207 33.44 20.72 4.36
CA ASN A 207 33.21 21.24 5.72
C ASN A 207 31.78 21.75 5.98
N ALA A 208 30.89 21.71 4.99
CA ALA A 208 29.51 22.20 5.11
C ALA A 208 28.56 21.48 4.14
N PRO A 209 27.33 21.17 4.57
CA PRO A 209 26.29 20.62 3.69
C PRO A 209 25.79 21.65 2.69
N ARG A 210 25.19 21.18 1.59
CA ARG A 210 24.50 22.01 0.60
C ARG A 210 23.19 21.37 0.18
N ASP A 211 22.21 22.21 -0.12
CA ASP A 211 20.96 21.80 -0.76
C ASP A 211 21.12 21.92 -2.27
N PHE A 212 20.54 20.97 -2.99
CA PHE A 212 20.56 20.90 -4.44
C PHE A 212 19.17 20.58 -4.93
N GLU A 213 18.76 21.23 -6.01
CA GLU A 213 17.49 21.00 -6.68
C GLU A 213 17.73 21.06 -8.18
N LEU A 214 17.21 20.06 -8.88
CA LEU A 214 17.16 19.99 -10.32
C LEU A 214 15.68 20.02 -10.72
N THR A 215 15.30 20.99 -11.53
CA THR A 215 13.96 21.09 -12.13
C THR A 215 14.13 21.07 -13.64
N VAL A 216 13.30 20.29 -14.32
CA VAL A 216 13.34 20.13 -15.77
C VAL A 216 11.93 20.21 -16.33
N ASP A 217 11.72 21.23 -17.16
CA ASP A 217 10.43 21.56 -17.79
C ASP A 217 10.02 20.55 -18.89
N ASN A 218 10.96 19.71 -19.36
CA ASN A 218 10.68 18.65 -20.33
C ASN A 218 11.57 17.42 -20.08
N ILE A 219 10.96 16.25 -19.83
CA ILE A 219 11.69 14.98 -19.61
C ILE A 219 12.67 14.61 -20.74
N ASN A 220 12.47 15.09 -21.97
CA ASN A 220 13.39 14.89 -23.09
C ASN A 220 14.66 15.77 -22.99
N GLU A 221 14.62 16.85 -22.20
CA GLU A 221 15.74 17.75 -21.92
C GLU A 221 16.54 17.34 -20.67
N LEU A 222 15.96 16.45 -19.84
CA LEU A 222 16.56 15.92 -18.61
C LEU A 222 17.98 15.37 -18.82
N GLY A 223 18.28 14.87 -20.01
CA GLY A 223 19.59 14.35 -20.37
C GLY A 223 20.75 15.35 -20.20
N SER A 224 20.65 16.59 -20.66
CA SER A 224 21.80 17.53 -20.59
C SER A 224 22.00 18.11 -19.20
N ASP A 225 20.92 18.52 -18.56
CA ASP A 225 20.96 19.32 -17.34
C ASP A 225 21.29 18.43 -16.13
N PHE A 226 20.76 17.21 -16.12
CA PHE A 226 21.16 16.19 -15.15
C PHE A 226 22.63 15.78 -15.30
N LEU A 227 23.15 15.66 -16.53
CA LEU A 227 24.57 15.37 -16.77
C LEU A 227 25.47 16.51 -16.26
N GLU A 228 25.10 17.77 -16.50
CA GLU A 228 25.84 18.93 -16.00
C GLU A 228 25.81 18.98 -14.47
N PHE A 229 24.63 18.79 -13.86
CA PHE A 229 24.44 18.74 -12.41
C PHE A 229 25.29 17.64 -11.75
N MET A 230 25.16 16.39 -12.21
CA MET A 230 25.85 15.24 -11.64
C MET A 230 27.37 15.32 -11.86
N THR A 231 27.81 15.84 -13.01
CA THR A 231 29.23 16.06 -13.26
C THR A 231 29.78 17.18 -12.37
N GLY A 232 29.05 18.28 -12.19
CA GLY A 232 29.41 19.36 -11.27
C GLY A 232 29.55 18.87 -9.83
N LEU A 233 28.64 18.00 -9.38
CA LEU A 233 28.70 17.35 -8.07
C LEU A 233 29.96 16.46 -7.95
N ILE A 234 30.25 15.61 -8.94
CA ILE A 234 31.42 14.73 -8.94
C ILE A 234 32.73 15.51 -9.00
N GLN A 235 32.82 16.59 -9.79
CA GLN A 235 34.00 17.45 -9.83
C GLN A 235 34.23 18.14 -8.48
N ALA A 236 33.17 18.63 -7.84
CA ALA A 236 33.25 19.20 -6.50
C ALA A 236 33.74 18.16 -5.46
N GLN A 237 33.30 16.90 -5.56
CA GLN A 237 33.82 15.80 -4.74
C GLN A 237 35.30 15.52 -5.01
N ALA A 238 35.67 15.40 -6.29
CA ALA A 238 37.04 15.08 -6.70
C ALA A 238 38.05 16.14 -6.24
N GLU A 239 37.66 17.42 -6.25
CA GLU A 239 38.50 18.53 -5.81
C GLU A 239 38.68 18.56 -4.28
N ALA A 240 37.68 18.10 -3.51
CA ALA A 240 37.71 18.07 -2.05
C ALA A 240 38.60 16.95 -1.45
N LEU A 241 39.06 15.99 -2.27
CA LEU A 241 39.86 14.86 -1.80
C LEU A 241 41.27 15.27 -1.34
N ASP A 242 41.58 14.97 -0.08
CA ASP A 242 42.93 15.14 0.49
C ASP A 242 43.91 14.15 -0.15
N THR A 243 44.87 14.67 -0.92
CA THR A 243 45.90 13.86 -1.60
C THR A 243 46.98 13.33 -0.65
N THR A 244 47.04 13.82 0.59
CA THR A 244 48.07 13.45 1.57
C THR A 244 47.63 12.32 2.50
N ASN A 245 46.33 12.08 2.60
CA ASN A 245 45.77 10.97 3.34
C ASN A 245 45.78 9.69 2.47
N ALA A 246 46.42 8.63 2.97
CA ALA A 246 46.58 7.37 2.26
C ALA A 246 45.24 6.72 1.86
N ALA A 247 44.16 6.96 2.61
CA ALA A 247 42.83 6.42 2.30
C ALA A 247 42.15 7.14 1.13
N THR A 248 42.41 8.44 0.95
CA THR A 248 41.77 9.27 -0.10
C THR A 248 42.66 9.50 -1.32
N ALA A 249 43.97 9.27 -1.20
CA ALA A 249 44.95 9.40 -2.29
C ALA A 249 44.63 8.58 -3.57
N PRO A 250 44.09 7.35 -3.50
CA PRO A 250 43.71 6.58 -4.68
C PRO A 250 42.53 7.22 -5.44
N PHE A 251 41.49 7.64 -4.74
CA PHE A 251 40.35 8.37 -5.33
C PHE A 251 40.80 9.65 -5.99
N ALA A 252 41.68 10.37 -5.30
CA ALA A 252 42.31 11.58 -5.78
C ALA A 252 43.08 11.34 -7.10
N ALA A 253 43.75 10.20 -7.23
CA ALA A 253 44.50 9.85 -8.43
C ALA A 253 43.59 9.41 -9.59
N LEU A 254 42.57 8.59 -9.34
CA LEU A 254 41.59 8.18 -10.35
C LEU A 254 40.80 9.36 -10.91
N THR A 255 40.32 10.25 -10.05
CA THR A 255 39.64 11.48 -10.49
C THR A 255 40.58 12.42 -11.26
N GLY A 256 41.87 12.43 -10.90
CA GLY A 256 42.92 13.10 -11.65
C GLY A 256 43.17 12.53 -13.05
N LEU A 257 43.12 11.20 -13.21
CA LEU A 257 43.25 10.54 -14.52
C LEU A 257 42.14 10.93 -15.49
N ALA A 258 40.93 11.13 -14.97
CA ALA A 258 39.76 11.51 -15.74
C ALA A 258 39.66 13.04 -15.98
N GLY A 259 40.56 13.86 -15.41
CA GLY A 259 40.46 15.32 -15.51
C GLY A 259 39.26 15.92 -14.76
N LEU A 260 38.67 15.18 -13.81
CA LEU A 260 37.55 15.61 -12.96
C LEU A 260 37.99 16.47 -11.77
N ARG A 261 39.30 16.56 -11.53
CA ARG A 261 39.92 17.50 -10.59
C ARG A 261 41.07 18.23 -11.24
N SER A 262 41.48 19.31 -10.60
CA SER A 262 42.63 20.10 -11.04
C SER A 262 43.95 19.34 -10.82
N VAL A 263 44.55 18.84 -11.91
CA VAL A 263 45.92 18.28 -11.91
C VAL A 263 46.80 19.11 -12.84
N PRO A 264 47.99 19.59 -12.39
CA PRO A 264 48.89 20.34 -13.24
C PRO A 264 49.23 19.61 -14.54
N ASN A 265 49.04 20.28 -15.68
CA ASN A 265 49.26 19.79 -17.05
C ASN A 265 48.25 18.77 -17.58
N ILE A 266 47.28 18.30 -16.80
CA ILE A 266 46.13 17.55 -17.32
C ILE A 266 45.02 18.58 -17.60
N PRO A 267 44.53 18.70 -18.85
CA PRO A 267 43.42 19.57 -19.18
C PRO A 267 42.14 19.10 -18.48
N PRO A 268 41.24 20.02 -18.08
CA PRO A 268 39.98 19.66 -17.45
C PRO A 268 39.14 18.80 -18.40
N PHE A 269 38.28 17.95 -17.82
CA PHE A 269 37.36 17.11 -18.58
C PHE A 269 36.44 17.96 -19.49
N PRO A 270 36.24 17.61 -20.78
CA PRO A 270 35.66 18.50 -21.78
C PRO A 270 34.12 18.47 -21.78
N LEU A 271 33.47 18.75 -20.65
CA LEU A 271 32.01 18.58 -20.48
C LEU A 271 31.16 19.38 -21.49
N GLU A 272 31.38 20.69 -21.62
CA GLU A 272 30.63 21.54 -22.57
C GLU A 272 30.81 21.07 -24.03
N SER A 273 32.02 20.62 -24.38
CA SER A 273 32.33 20.14 -25.72
C SER A 273 31.77 18.75 -25.99
N LEU A 274 31.52 17.95 -24.94
CA LEU A 274 30.88 16.65 -25.03
C LEU A 274 29.40 16.76 -25.38
N ILE A 275 28.68 17.72 -24.77
CA ILE A 275 27.29 18.00 -25.09
C ILE A 275 27.15 18.39 -26.57
N THR A 276 28.06 19.22 -27.06
CA THR A 276 27.98 19.75 -28.43
C THR A 276 28.55 18.83 -29.50
N ASN A 277 29.65 18.12 -29.23
CA ASN A 277 30.44 17.39 -30.24
C ASN A 277 30.54 15.87 -29.97
N GLY A 278 29.86 15.38 -28.93
CA GLY A 278 29.82 13.98 -28.53
C GLY A 278 31.23 13.38 -28.32
N VAL A 279 31.39 12.12 -28.69
CA VAL A 279 32.62 11.33 -28.48
C VAL A 279 33.87 11.96 -29.13
N SER A 280 33.72 12.78 -30.17
CA SER A 280 34.86 13.43 -30.82
C SER A 280 35.60 14.42 -29.91
N ALA A 281 34.90 15.06 -28.97
CA ALA A 281 35.50 15.95 -27.97
C ALA A 281 36.41 15.19 -26.99
N LEU A 282 36.03 13.97 -26.60
CA LEU A 282 36.83 13.09 -25.75
C LEU A 282 38.09 12.61 -26.46
N THR A 283 37.96 12.19 -27.73
CA THR A 283 39.14 11.78 -28.53
C THR A 283 40.13 12.94 -28.62
N GLY A 284 39.66 14.16 -28.89
CA GLY A 284 40.50 15.35 -28.89
C GLY A 284 41.14 15.64 -27.52
N TRP A 285 40.41 15.46 -26.43
CA TRP A 285 40.92 15.63 -25.07
C TRP A 285 42.01 14.61 -24.72
N ILE A 286 41.79 13.31 -24.98
CA ILE A 286 42.81 12.26 -24.76
C ILE A 286 44.04 12.51 -25.64
N GLU A 287 43.86 12.87 -26.92
CA GLU A 287 44.96 13.19 -27.82
C GLU A 287 45.78 14.37 -27.30
N SER A 288 45.15 15.38 -26.69
CA SER A 288 45.84 16.52 -26.08
C SER A 288 46.73 16.13 -24.89
N ILE A 289 46.30 15.13 -24.10
CA ILE A 289 47.09 14.57 -23.00
C ILE A 289 48.25 13.75 -23.55
N LEU A 290 47.98 12.81 -24.45
CA LEU A 290 48.95 11.81 -24.87
C LEU A 290 50.02 12.36 -25.82
N SER A 291 49.69 13.38 -26.62
CA SER A 291 50.64 14.04 -27.53
C SER A 291 51.64 14.93 -26.79
N SER A 292 51.28 15.47 -25.62
CA SER A 292 52.12 16.36 -24.80
C SER A 292 52.92 15.56 -23.77
N ALA A 293 54.25 15.58 -23.85
CA ALA A 293 55.09 14.84 -22.90
C ALA A 293 54.87 15.25 -21.41
N PRO A 294 54.72 16.55 -21.05
CA PRO A 294 54.36 16.95 -19.70
C PRO A 294 52.99 16.42 -19.24
N ALA A 295 51.96 16.51 -20.10
CA ALA A 295 50.61 16.03 -19.77
C ALA A 295 50.58 14.50 -19.63
N ARG A 296 51.21 13.77 -20.55
CA ARG A 296 51.36 12.31 -20.50
C ARG A 296 52.09 11.85 -19.24
N ASN A 297 53.16 12.54 -18.82
CA ASN A 297 53.87 12.21 -17.58
C ASN A 297 53.04 12.52 -16.33
N ALA A 298 52.27 13.61 -16.33
CA ALA A 298 51.33 13.92 -15.23
C ALA A 298 50.23 12.85 -15.12
N TRP A 299 49.70 12.41 -16.26
CA TRP A 299 48.70 11.33 -16.35
C TRP A 299 49.28 9.99 -15.88
N LEU A 300 50.49 9.61 -16.33
CA LEU A 300 51.21 8.45 -15.79
C LEU A 300 51.53 8.59 -14.29
N GLY A 301 51.68 9.81 -13.79
CA GLY A 301 51.87 10.08 -12.36
C GLY A 301 50.67 9.70 -11.53
N GLN A 302 49.45 9.95 -12.02
CA GLN A 302 48.24 9.51 -11.34
C GLN A 302 48.14 7.97 -11.31
N TRP A 303 48.45 7.30 -12.43
CA TRP A 303 48.57 5.84 -12.45
C TRP A 303 49.65 5.31 -11.49
N ALA A 304 50.77 6.01 -11.35
CA ALA A 304 51.84 5.61 -10.42
C ALA A 304 51.40 5.69 -8.96
N THR A 305 50.58 6.70 -8.60
CA THR A 305 49.94 6.81 -7.28
C THR A 305 48.99 5.64 -7.00
N LEU A 306 48.26 5.16 -8.02
CA LEU A 306 47.34 4.03 -7.88
C LEU A 306 48.06 2.68 -7.76
N LEU A 307 49.08 2.47 -8.57
CA LEU A 307 49.77 1.18 -8.71
C LEU A 307 51.00 1.04 -7.80
N GLY A 308 51.33 2.06 -6.99
CA GLY A 308 52.49 2.04 -6.10
C GLY A 308 53.85 2.09 -6.81
N GLY A 309 53.94 2.73 -7.98
CA GLY A 309 55.14 2.76 -8.83
C GLY A 309 55.81 4.14 -8.94
N THR A 310 56.84 4.24 -9.79
CA THR A 310 57.53 5.51 -10.07
C THR A 310 57.54 5.84 -11.56
N VAL A 311 57.22 7.09 -11.92
CA VAL A 311 57.21 7.50 -13.34
C VAL A 311 58.63 7.63 -13.88
N ASN A 312 58.92 6.86 -14.92
CA ASN A 312 60.10 7.01 -15.76
C ASN A 312 59.72 7.79 -17.03
N SER A 313 59.91 9.11 -16.99
CA SER A 313 59.54 10.02 -18.07
C SER A 313 60.27 9.74 -19.39
N GLY A 314 61.50 9.22 -19.33
CA GLY A 314 62.29 8.84 -20.51
C GLY A 314 61.72 7.63 -21.26
N ARG A 315 61.07 6.71 -20.53
CA ARG A 315 60.41 5.52 -21.09
C ARG A 315 58.90 5.72 -21.30
N SER A 316 58.33 6.82 -20.82
CA SER A 316 56.88 7.04 -20.73
C SER A 316 56.20 5.84 -20.07
N ALA A 317 56.72 5.45 -18.90
CA ALA A 317 56.31 4.26 -18.16
C ALA A 317 56.31 4.49 -16.65
N ILE A 318 55.66 3.58 -15.94
CA ILE A 318 55.71 3.43 -14.49
C ILE A 318 56.54 2.19 -14.21
N GLU A 319 57.57 2.33 -13.38
CA GLU A 319 58.46 1.23 -12.99
C GLU A 319 58.14 0.80 -11.56
N PHE A 320 58.14 -0.52 -11.34
CA PHE A 320 57.90 -1.19 -10.06
C PHE A 320 59.07 -2.14 -9.77
N SER A 321 59.47 -2.27 -8.52
CA SER A 321 60.49 -3.23 -8.10
C SER A 321 60.35 -3.57 -6.62
N ASP A 322 60.31 -4.86 -6.29
CA ASP A 322 60.40 -5.37 -4.91
C ASP A 322 61.75 -6.03 -4.60
N GLY A 323 62.66 -6.03 -5.58
CA GLY A 323 63.98 -6.67 -5.54
C GLY A 323 64.03 -8.00 -6.30
N SER A 324 63.01 -8.85 -6.20
CA SER A 324 62.93 -10.15 -6.89
C SER A 324 62.13 -10.07 -8.19
N LEU A 325 61.10 -9.22 -8.21
CA LEU A 325 60.32 -8.82 -9.36
C LEU A 325 60.65 -7.37 -9.70
N ALA A 326 60.98 -7.11 -10.95
CA ALA A 326 61.08 -5.77 -11.51
C ALA A 326 60.20 -5.69 -12.74
N GLY A 327 59.40 -4.64 -12.87
CA GLY A 327 58.48 -4.49 -13.98
C GLY A 327 58.31 -3.05 -14.42
N ALA A 328 57.71 -2.88 -15.59
CA ALA A 328 57.30 -1.59 -16.08
C ALA A 328 56.00 -1.70 -16.89
N VAL A 329 55.08 -0.78 -16.68
CA VAL A 329 53.91 -0.58 -17.56
C VAL A 329 54.04 0.79 -18.19
N GLY A 330 53.92 0.88 -19.50
CA GLY A 330 54.10 2.14 -20.20
C GLY A 330 53.26 2.31 -21.44
N LEU A 331 53.39 3.49 -22.03
CA LEU A 331 52.63 3.89 -23.20
C LEU A 331 53.57 4.46 -24.25
N ARG A 332 53.58 3.87 -25.44
CA ARG A 332 54.23 4.48 -26.63
C ARG A 332 53.18 5.21 -27.44
N VAL A 333 53.49 6.43 -27.83
CA VAL A 333 52.61 7.29 -28.63
C VAL A 333 53.39 7.76 -29.86
N ALA A 334 52.84 7.53 -31.04
CA ALA A 334 53.37 7.98 -32.31
C ALA A 334 52.29 8.73 -33.11
N SER A 335 52.67 9.63 -34.00
CA SER A 335 51.71 10.26 -34.92
C SER A 335 51.38 9.32 -36.09
N SER A 336 50.10 9.24 -36.45
CA SER A 336 49.66 8.55 -37.66
C SER A 336 49.93 9.41 -38.90
N ALA A 337 50.32 8.77 -40.02
CA ALA A 337 50.52 9.44 -41.30
C ALA A 337 49.22 10.02 -41.91
N ALA A 338 48.05 9.51 -41.48
CA ALA A 338 46.73 9.94 -41.94
C ALA A 338 46.08 11.02 -41.03
N GLY A 339 46.76 11.43 -39.95
CA GLY A 339 46.17 12.21 -38.85
C GLY A 339 45.82 11.32 -37.65
N GLY A 340 45.77 11.90 -36.44
CA GLY A 340 45.57 11.19 -35.17
C GLY A 340 46.86 10.58 -34.57
N LEU A 341 46.69 9.80 -33.50
CA LEU A 341 47.75 9.11 -32.76
C LEU A 341 47.68 7.59 -32.95
N ILE A 342 48.84 6.94 -32.88
CA ILE A 342 49.00 5.51 -32.69
C ILE A 342 49.47 5.29 -31.25
N ILE A 343 48.64 4.62 -30.45
CA ILE A 343 48.87 4.37 -29.03
C ILE A 343 49.20 2.90 -28.85
N THR A 344 50.28 2.59 -28.14
CA THR A 344 50.73 1.22 -27.86
C THR A 344 51.05 1.07 -26.37
N PRO A 345 50.08 0.63 -25.56
CA PRO A 345 50.33 0.21 -24.19
C PRO A 345 51.24 -1.02 -24.19
N TRP A 346 52.17 -1.09 -23.26
CA TRP A 346 53.09 -2.21 -23.13
C TRP A 346 53.38 -2.55 -21.67
N LEU A 347 53.67 -3.81 -21.42
CA LEU A 347 54.03 -4.35 -20.12
C LEU A 347 55.37 -5.09 -20.22
N GLU A 348 56.22 -4.93 -19.22
CA GLU A 348 57.48 -5.63 -19.05
C GLU A 348 57.56 -6.14 -17.62
N GLY A 349 57.98 -7.39 -17.43
CA GLY A 349 58.20 -8.01 -16.14
C GLY A 349 59.44 -8.89 -16.17
N SER A 350 60.20 -8.86 -15.10
CA SER A 350 61.34 -9.74 -14.89
C SER A 350 61.31 -10.28 -13.47
N LEU A 351 61.22 -11.61 -13.35
CA LEU A 351 61.23 -12.33 -12.08
C LEU A 351 62.57 -13.07 -11.94
N ARG A 352 63.31 -12.80 -10.87
CA ARG A 352 64.58 -13.45 -10.53
C ARG A 352 64.43 -14.28 -9.27
N PRO A 353 63.95 -15.53 -9.39
CA PRO A 353 63.74 -16.39 -8.22
C PRO A 353 65.06 -16.75 -7.52
N GLN A 354 66.16 -16.85 -8.27
CA GLN A 354 67.50 -17.15 -7.74
C GLN A 354 68.61 -16.75 -8.74
N ALA A 355 69.84 -16.61 -8.27
CA ALA A 355 70.98 -16.28 -9.13
C ALA A 355 71.20 -17.35 -10.22
N GLY A 356 71.21 -16.93 -11.48
CA GLY A 356 71.37 -17.82 -12.64
C GLY A 356 70.08 -18.32 -13.27
N ALA A 357 68.90 -17.88 -12.79
CA ALA A 357 67.61 -18.10 -13.43
C ALA A 357 66.75 -16.82 -13.39
N GLU A 358 66.18 -16.42 -14.52
CA GLU A 358 65.34 -15.21 -14.66
C GLU A 358 64.21 -15.49 -15.66
N VAL A 359 62.98 -15.12 -15.34
CA VAL A 359 61.84 -15.17 -16.28
C VAL A 359 61.54 -13.76 -16.73
N LYS A 360 61.50 -13.52 -18.04
CA LYS A 360 61.17 -12.23 -18.65
C LYS A 360 59.90 -12.30 -19.46
N ALA A 361 59.00 -11.36 -19.21
CA ALA A 361 57.82 -11.10 -20.01
C ALA A 361 57.93 -9.70 -20.61
N GLN A 362 57.69 -9.56 -21.91
CA GLN A 362 57.50 -8.28 -22.56
C GLN A 362 56.33 -8.39 -23.53
N VAL A 363 55.35 -7.51 -23.40
CA VAL A 363 54.11 -7.55 -24.17
C VAL A 363 53.78 -6.16 -24.67
N ASP A 364 53.61 -6.00 -25.98
CA ASP A 364 52.86 -4.89 -26.53
C ASP A 364 51.40 -5.32 -26.51
N LEU A 365 50.56 -4.64 -25.72
CA LEU A 365 49.22 -5.09 -25.41
C LEU A 365 48.27 -4.91 -26.60
N LEU A 366 48.35 -3.73 -27.26
CA LEU A 366 47.71 -3.46 -28.54
C LEU A 366 48.39 -2.30 -29.27
N THR A 367 48.01 -2.07 -30.53
CA THR A 367 48.15 -0.77 -31.18
C THR A 367 46.77 -0.21 -31.54
N LEU A 368 46.45 0.99 -31.08
CA LEU A 368 45.20 1.73 -31.34
C LEU A 368 45.50 2.96 -32.21
N ALA A 369 44.82 3.11 -33.34
CA ALA A 369 44.82 4.34 -34.12
C ALA A 369 43.58 5.18 -33.79
N THR A 370 43.77 6.40 -33.29
CA THR A 370 42.65 7.24 -32.79
C THR A 370 41.77 7.81 -33.90
N LEU A 371 42.26 7.87 -35.15
CA LEU A 371 41.53 8.43 -36.28
C LEU A 371 40.34 7.57 -36.71
N ASP A 372 40.54 6.25 -36.78
CA ASP A 372 39.56 5.28 -37.28
C ASP A 372 39.18 4.22 -36.25
N GLY A 373 39.74 4.29 -35.04
CA GLY A 373 39.51 3.34 -33.96
C GLY A 373 40.10 1.95 -34.24
N SER A 374 40.99 1.80 -35.23
CA SER A 374 41.54 0.49 -35.57
C SER A 374 42.44 -0.05 -34.44
N ILE A 375 42.16 -1.28 -34.02
CA ILE A 375 42.88 -1.98 -32.94
C ILE A 375 43.56 -3.23 -33.51
N LYS A 376 44.83 -3.42 -33.16
CA LYS A 376 45.54 -4.70 -33.31
C LYS A 376 45.96 -5.19 -31.93
N ALA A 377 45.34 -6.27 -31.46
CA ALA A 377 45.66 -6.89 -30.19
C ALA A 377 47.00 -7.65 -30.25
N VAL A 378 47.76 -7.57 -29.15
CA VAL A 378 49.04 -8.24 -28.89
C VAL A 378 49.97 -8.31 -30.11
N PRO A 379 50.36 -7.17 -30.70
CA PRO A 379 51.19 -7.18 -31.90
C PRO A 379 52.55 -7.82 -31.66
N ASN A 380 53.08 -7.74 -30.43
CA ASN A 380 54.33 -8.37 -30.02
C ASN A 380 54.23 -8.94 -28.59
N LEU A 381 54.74 -10.15 -28.38
CA LEU A 381 54.89 -10.77 -27.05
C LEU A 381 56.23 -11.50 -27.01
N SER A 382 56.88 -11.52 -25.85
CA SER A 382 58.08 -12.29 -25.57
C SER A 382 58.02 -12.78 -24.13
N LEU A 383 57.86 -14.09 -23.95
CA LEU A 383 57.93 -14.76 -22.66
C LEU A 383 59.13 -15.70 -22.68
N LEU A 384 60.19 -15.40 -21.93
CA LEU A 384 61.47 -16.11 -21.99
C LEU A 384 61.96 -16.50 -20.59
N ALA A 385 62.29 -17.77 -20.40
CA ALA A 385 63.12 -18.24 -19.30
C ALA A 385 64.60 -18.12 -19.70
N VAL A 386 65.39 -17.46 -18.87
CA VAL A 386 66.81 -17.18 -19.06
C VAL A 386 67.61 -17.90 -17.97
N PHE A 387 68.59 -18.69 -18.38
CA PHE A 387 69.45 -19.47 -17.48
C PHE A 387 70.92 -19.16 -17.73
N GLY A 388 71.74 -19.15 -16.67
CA GLY A 388 73.19 -18.98 -16.74
C GLY A 388 73.66 -17.55 -16.47
N GLN A 389 74.80 -17.17 -17.05
CA GLN A 389 75.47 -15.89 -16.76
C GLN A 389 74.60 -14.65 -16.97
N VAL A 390 73.77 -14.63 -18.01
CA VAL A 390 72.85 -13.52 -18.31
C VAL A 390 71.79 -13.35 -17.22
N ALA A 391 71.42 -14.43 -16.54
CA ALA A 391 70.51 -14.43 -15.38
C ALA A 391 71.26 -14.26 -14.03
N GLY A 392 72.52 -13.82 -14.05
CA GLY A 392 73.29 -13.49 -12.85
C GLY A 392 74.16 -14.61 -12.27
N MET A 393 74.37 -15.71 -13.01
CA MET A 393 75.31 -16.77 -12.59
C MET A 393 76.77 -16.32 -12.76
N GLY A 394 77.62 -16.52 -11.75
CA GLY A 394 79.04 -16.14 -11.81
C GLY A 394 79.91 -17.00 -12.74
N SER A 395 79.42 -18.18 -13.14
CA SER A 395 80.10 -19.15 -14.01
C SER A 395 79.25 -19.48 -15.24
N PRO A 396 79.85 -20.01 -16.34
CA PRO A 396 79.09 -20.50 -17.48
C PRO A 396 78.06 -21.55 -17.05
N LEU A 397 76.90 -21.57 -17.71
CA LEU A 397 75.85 -22.56 -17.49
C LEU A 397 76.35 -24.00 -17.70
N LEU A 398 77.23 -24.19 -18.70
CA LEU A 398 77.95 -25.43 -18.95
C LEU A 398 79.43 -25.11 -19.18
N ALA A 399 80.33 -25.79 -18.47
CA ALA A 399 81.78 -25.62 -18.63
C ALA A 399 82.38 -26.77 -19.45
N GLY A 400 83.33 -26.49 -20.37
CA GLY A 400 84.02 -27.49 -21.19
C GLY A 400 83.96 -27.21 -22.70
N ASP A 401 83.97 -28.26 -23.51
CA ASP A 401 83.60 -28.20 -24.94
C ASP A 401 82.57 -29.32 -25.20
N PRO A 402 81.26 -29.00 -25.30
CA PRO A 402 80.73 -27.64 -25.40
C PRO A 402 80.74 -26.86 -24.07
N ALA A 403 81.04 -25.56 -24.13
CA ALA A 403 80.73 -24.59 -23.07
C ALA A 403 79.54 -23.74 -23.50
N ILE A 404 78.67 -23.38 -22.55
CA ILE A 404 77.50 -22.55 -22.78
C ILE A 404 77.44 -21.50 -21.67
N GLY A 405 77.48 -20.22 -22.00
CA GLY A 405 77.36 -19.15 -21.02
C GLY A 405 75.93 -18.99 -20.51
N SER A 406 74.95 -18.98 -21.39
CA SER A 406 73.52 -18.86 -21.04
C SER A 406 72.59 -19.48 -22.07
N ILE A 407 71.38 -19.83 -21.66
CA ILE A 407 70.30 -20.29 -22.54
C ILE A 407 69.08 -19.40 -22.31
N LYS A 408 68.38 -19.03 -23.38
CA LYS A 408 67.06 -18.43 -23.33
C LYS A 408 66.09 -19.34 -24.05
N THR A 409 64.97 -19.67 -23.43
CA THR A 409 63.92 -20.50 -24.01
C THR A 409 62.55 -19.91 -23.73
N GLY A 410 61.61 -20.00 -24.68
CA GLY A 410 60.24 -19.56 -24.45
C GLY A 410 59.47 -19.27 -25.74
N ILE A 411 58.48 -18.38 -25.65
CA ILE A 411 57.56 -18.07 -26.75
C ILE A 411 57.72 -16.60 -27.11
N THR A 412 57.82 -16.32 -28.41
CA THR A 412 57.77 -14.97 -28.95
C THR A 412 56.64 -14.86 -29.97
N LEU A 413 56.15 -13.64 -30.14
CA LEU A 413 55.07 -13.27 -31.03
C LEU A 413 55.57 -12.01 -31.71
N THR A 414 55.79 -12.06 -33.02
CA THR A 414 56.32 -10.92 -33.79
C THR A 414 55.36 -10.61 -34.92
N GLY A 415 54.76 -9.41 -34.87
CA GLY A 415 53.74 -9.01 -35.83
C GLY A 415 52.44 -9.83 -35.78
N GLY A 416 52.17 -10.52 -34.66
CA GLY A 416 51.03 -11.42 -34.47
C GLY A 416 51.27 -12.88 -34.87
N LYS A 417 52.50 -13.26 -35.23
CA LYS A 417 52.85 -14.67 -35.52
C LYS A 417 53.63 -15.28 -34.35
N PRO A 418 53.16 -16.41 -33.76
CA PRO A 418 53.89 -17.09 -32.71
C PRO A 418 55.12 -17.84 -33.24
N ALA A 419 56.17 -17.91 -32.42
CA ALA A 419 57.39 -18.66 -32.64
C ALA A 419 57.95 -19.17 -31.30
N PHE A 420 58.48 -20.38 -31.30
CA PHE A 420 59.30 -20.86 -30.19
C PHE A 420 60.69 -20.25 -30.30
N ALA A 421 61.21 -19.71 -29.21
CA ALA A 421 62.56 -19.18 -29.12
C ALA A 421 63.41 -20.12 -28.26
N LEU A 422 64.52 -20.62 -28.80
CA LEU A 422 65.58 -21.31 -28.06
C LEU A 422 66.93 -20.79 -28.55
N THR A 423 67.60 -19.99 -27.73
CA THR A 423 68.91 -19.42 -28.07
C THR A 423 69.92 -19.74 -27.00
N ALA A 424 71.11 -20.17 -27.40
CA ALA A 424 72.26 -20.35 -26.53
C ALA A 424 73.26 -19.22 -26.77
N HIS A 425 73.75 -18.61 -25.69
CA HIS A 425 74.62 -17.43 -25.71
C HIS A 425 75.99 -17.81 -25.15
N ASN A 426 77.05 -17.26 -25.77
CA ASN A 426 78.45 -17.57 -25.46
C ASN A 426 78.73 -19.09 -25.47
N VAL A 427 78.53 -19.71 -26.63
CA VAL A 427 78.71 -21.15 -26.85
C VAL A 427 80.09 -21.43 -27.45
N THR A 428 80.91 -22.26 -26.81
CA THR A 428 82.09 -22.85 -27.44
C THR A 428 81.75 -24.28 -27.86
N LEU A 429 81.89 -24.63 -29.14
CA LEU A 429 81.62 -25.97 -29.68
C LEU A 429 82.73 -26.37 -30.65
N GLY A 430 83.38 -27.51 -30.42
CA GLY A 430 84.48 -28.01 -31.25
C GLY A 430 85.64 -27.02 -31.36
N GLY A 431 85.95 -26.30 -30.28
CA GLY A 431 86.94 -25.24 -30.22
C GLY A 431 86.56 -23.91 -30.89
N THR A 432 85.35 -23.80 -31.47
CA THR A 432 84.86 -22.56 -32.11
C THR A 432 83.89 -21.84 -31.19
N ASN A 433 84.04 -20.53 -31.04
CA ASN A 433 83.21 -19.72 -30.14
C ASN A 433 82.10 -18.98 -30.93
N HIS A 434 80.88 -19.06 -30.44
CA HIS A 434 79.67 -18.47 -31.00
C HIS A 434 79.04 -17.56 -29.94
N GLU A 435 78.87 -16.27 -30.26
CA GLU A 435 78.19 -15.34 -29.34
C GLU A 435 76.71 -15.69 -29.17
N LEU A 436 76.06 -16.11 -30.24
CA LEU A 436 74.68 -16.54 -30.29
C LEU A 436 74.56 -17.76 -31.20
N LEU A 437 73.96 -18.82 -30.68
CA LEU A 437 73.51 -19.96 -31.45
C LEU A 437 71.98 -20.02 -31.34
N ASP A 438 71.30 -19.72 -32.43
CA ASP A 438 69.85 -19.80 -32.52
C ASP A 438 69.42 -21.22 -32.90
N LEU A 439 68.73 -21.88 -31.99
CA LEU A 439 68.21 -23.24 -32.13
C LEU A 439 66.69 -23.24 -32.38
N SER A 440 66.12 -22.07 -32.65
CA SER A 440 64.70 -21.87 -32.90
C SER A 440 64.34 -22.32 -34.32
N SER A 441 63.96 -23.58 -34.51
CA SER A 441 63.24 -24.00 -35.73
C SER A 441 62.05 -24.91 -35.41
N PRO A 442 60.91 -24.77 -36.14
CA PRO A 442 59.75 -25.64 -35.96
C PRO A 442 60.10 -27.12 -36.15
N ASP A 443 60.94 -27.42 -37.14
CA ASP A 443 61.39 -28.79 -37.45
C ASP A 443 62.34 -29.34 -36.37
N ALA A 444 63.20 -28.51 -35.76
CA ALA A 444 64.08 -28.94 -34.66
C ALA A 444 63.35 -29.15 -33.33
N ALA A 445 62.23 -28.44 -33.11
CA ALA A 445 61.35 -28.66 -31.96
C ALA A 445 60.48 -29.92 -32.14
N LEU A 446 60.00 -30.19 -33.36
CA LEU A 446 59.19 -31.36 -33.71
C LEU A 446 60.03 -32.66 -33.78
N ASP A 447 61.24 -32.63 -34.34
CA ASP A 447 62.12 -33.82 -34.43
C ASP A 447 62.71 -34.24 -33.07
N ALA A 448 62.68 -33.36 -32.07
CA ALA A 448 63.28 -33.64 -30.75
C ALA A 448 62.35 -34.37 -29.76
N ALA A 449 61.01 -34.37 -29.90
CA ALA A 449 60.15 -34.93 -28.85
C ALA A 449 58.65 -35.07 -29.18
N GLU A 450 58.17 -36.32 -29.25
CA GLU A 450 56.73 -36.66 -29.14
C GLU A 450 56.30 -36.99 -27.68
N SER A 451 57.25 -37.10 -26.72
CA SER A 451 56.92 -37.34 -25.29
C SER A 451 57.77 -36.57 -24.27
N LEU A 452 58.85 -35.91 -24.70
CA LEU A 452 59.79 -35.24 -23.79
C LEU A 452 59.43 -33.77 -23.52
N VAL A 453 58.71 -33.10 -24.43
CA VAL A 453 58.43 -31.66 -24.38
C VAL A 453 57.34 -31.31 -23.38
N ASP A 454 56.23 -32.05 -23.32
CA ASP A 454 55.19 -31.84 -22.30
C ASP A 454 55.77 -31.98 -20.89
N GLY A 455 56.52 -33.06 -20.64
CA GLY A 455 57.18 -33.30 -19.37
C GLY A 455 58.26 -32.26 -19.04
N ALA A 456 59.06 -31.82 -20.02
CA ALA A 456 60.14 -30.86 -19.81
C ALA A 456 59.63 -29.44 -19.58
N LEU A 457 58.61 -28.96 -20.31
CA LEU A 457 58.05 -27.62 -20.11
C LEU A 457 57.35 -27.52 -18.76
N VAL A 458 56.50 -28.49 -18.41
CA VAL A 458 55.84 -28.54 -17.10
C VAL A 458 56.86 -28.71 -15.98
N SER A 459 57.90 -29.54 -16.15
CA SER A 459 58.98 -29.66 -15.16
C SER A 459 59.81 -28.38 -15.03
N ALA A 460 60.07 -27.67 -16.14
CA ALA A 460 60.78 -26.40 -16.13
C ALA A 460 59.96 -25.31 -15.44
N LEU A 461 58.65 -25.23 -15.70
CA LEU A 461 57.74 -24.35 -14.97
C LEU A 461 57.70 -24.75 -13.49
N ALA A 462 57.58 -26.03 -13.15
CA ALA A 462 57.61 -26.51 -11.76
C ALA A 462 58.94 -26.17 -11.04
N THR A 463 60.09 -26.14 -11.74
CA THR A 463 61.35 -25.69 -11.12
C THR A 463 61.36 -24.21 -10.73
N LEU A 464 60.40 -23.40 -11.21
CA LEU A 464 60.19 -22.03 -10.75
C LEU A 464 59.41 -21.95 -9.42
N GLY A 465 58.96 -23.08 -8.87
CA GLY A 465 58.14 -23.15 -7.66
C GLY A 465 56.70 -22.69 -7.91
N ARG A 466 56.05 -22.18 -6.87
CA ARG A 466 54.64 -21.77 -6.90
C ARG A 466 54.27 -20.80 -8.05
N PRO A 467 55.09 -19.79 -8.41
CA PRO A 467 54.81 -18.95 -9.57
C PRO A 467 54.74 -19.73 -10.89
N GLY A 468 55.55 -20.78 -11.03
CA GLY A 468 55.53 -21.64 -12.22
C GLY A 468 54.30 -22.55 -12.30
N GLU A 469 53.80 -23.02 -11.16
CA GLU A 469 52.52 -23.74 -11.07
C GLU A 469 51.35 -22.84 -11.50
N ILE A 470 51.29 -21.61 -10.98
CA ILE A 470 50.25 -20.64 -11.34
C ILE A 470 50.32 -20.28 -12.84
N CYS A 471 51.53 -20.07 -13.38
CA CYS A 471 51.72 -19.87 -14.82
C CYS A 471 51.25 -21.07 -15.65
N SER A 472 51.47 -22.31 -15.16
CA SER A 472 51.00 -23.52 -15.83
C SER A 472 49.47 -23.57 -15.85
N GLN A 473 48.82 -23.14 -14.77
CA GLN A 473 47.36 -23.04 -14.68
C GLN A 473 46.78 -21.94 -15.59
N LEU A 474 47.41 -20.77 -15.68
CA LEU A 474 46.98 -19.67 -16.56
C LEU A 474 47.10 -20.01 -18.06
N LEU A 475 48.10 -20.82 -18.42
CA LEU A 475 48.30 -21.33 -19.78
C LEU A 475 47.41 -22.55 -20.10
N GLY A 476 46.70 -23.10 -19.11
CA GLY A 476 45.90 -24.30 -19.24
C GLY A 476 46.70 -25.60 -19.30
N LEU A 477 48.00 -25.58 -19.04
CA LEU A 477 48.84 -26.78 -18.94
C LEU A 477 48.53 -27.60 -17.68
N ASP A 478 48.02 -26.93 -16.64
CA ASP A 478 47.50 -27.54 -15.40
C ASP A 478 46.10 -26.97 -15.08
N PRO A 479 45.06 -27.36 -15.83
CA PRO A 479 43.74 -26.74 -15.76
C PRO A 479 42.98 -27.12 -14.48
N PRO A 480 42.06 -26.27 -13.98
CA PRO A 480 41.18 -26.60 -12.86
C PRO A 480 40.34 -27.86 -13.13
N THR A 481 39.95 -28.55 -12.05
CA THR A 481 39.12 -29.76 -12.12
C THR A 481 37.85 -29.52 -12.95
N GLY A 482 37.61 -30.36 -13.96
CA GLY A 482 36.44 -30.24 -14.86
C GLY A 482 36.68 -29.42 -16.12
N ILE A 483 37.84 -28.77 -16.27
CA ILE A 483 38.25 -28.07 -17.49
C ILE A 483 39.34 -28.88 -18.20
N SER A 484 39.24 -28.99 -19.53
CA SER A 484 40.29 -29.61 -20.35
C SER A 484 41.25 -28.54 -20.87
N GLY A 485 42.54 -28.78 -20.67
CA GLY A 485 43.62 -27.90 -21.09
C GLY A 485 44.41 -28.44 -22.29
N PRO A 486 45.18 -27.60 -23.00
CA PRO A 486 46.03 -28.04 -24.09
C PRO A 486 47.30 -28.78 -23.61
N SER A 487 47.84 -29.66 -24.46
CA SER A 487 49.21 -30.16 -24.30
C SER A 487 50.24 -29.06 -24.64
N ALA A 488 51.50 -29.21 -24.20
CA ALA A 488 52.54 -28.25 -24.56
C ALA A 488 52.83 -28.25 -26.07
N ILE A 489 52.73 -29.41 -26.73
CA ILE A 489 52.85 -29.53 -28.19
C ILE A 489 51.74 -28.75 -28.91
N GLU A 490 50.49 -28.86 -28.45
CA GLU A 490 49.38 -28.08 -28.99
C GLU A 490 49.59 -26.59 -28.78
N LEU A 491 50.06 -26.18 -27.60
CA LEU A 491 50.37 -24.79 -27.29
C LEU A 491 51.56 -24.26 -28.11
N LEU A 492 52.51 -25.10 -28.51
CA LEU A 492 53.62 -24.70 -29.40
C LEU A 492 53.18 -24.54 -30.86
N THR A 493 52.22 -25.35 -31.29
CA THR A 493 51.75 -25.37 -32.68
C THR A 493 50.69 -24.28 -32.95
N ASP A 494 49.82 -24.03 -31.98
CA ASP A 494 48.77 -23.00 -32.02
C ASP A 494 48.54 -22.38 -30.63
N PRO A 495 49.48 -21.56 -30.13
CA PRO A 495 49.41 -21.02 -28.77
C PRO A 495 48.16 -20.17 -28.55
N LEU A 496 47.80 -19.34 -29.52
CA LEU A 496 46.67 -18.41 -29.40
C LEU A 496 45.33 -19.15 -29.47
N GLY A 497 45.15 -20.06 -30.43
CA GLY A 497 43.91 -20.83 -30.55
C GLY A 497 43.67 -21.76 -29.36
N LYS A 498 44.74 -22.39 -28.84
CA LYS A 498 44.64 -23.30 -27.69
C LYS A 498 44.41 -22.58 -26.37
N THR A 499 45.08 -21.44 -26.15
CA THR A 499 44.83 -20.59 -24.99
C THR A 499 43.40 -20.03 -25.04
N ALA A 500 42.93 -19.56 -26.20
CA ALA A 500 41.56 -19.09 -26.37
C ALA A 500 40.52 -20.18 -26.06
N ALA A 501 40.73 -21.42 -26.54
CA ALA A 501 39.84 -22.54 -26.25
C ALA A 501 39.77 -22.88 -24.75
N TYR A 502 40.91 -22.81 -24.05
CA TYR A 502 40.97 -22.99 -22.59
C TYR A 502 40.18 -21.90 -21.85
N TRP A 503 40.42 -20.63 -22.17
CA TRP A 503 39.73 -19.50 -21.53
C TRP A 503 38.23 -19.47 -21.84
N ASN A 504 37.80 -19.84 -23.06
CA ASN A 504 36.38 -20.01 -23.38
C ASN A 504 35.72 -21.10 -22.52
N SER A 505 36.46 -22.17 -22.19
CA SER A 505 35.97 -23.22 -21.29
C SER A 505 35.85 -22.74 -19.85
N LEU A 506 36.76 -21.85 -19.41
CA LEU A 506 36.68 -21.20 -18.09
C LEU A 506 35.49 -20.24 -17.99
N VAL A 507 35.22 -19.44 -19.03
CA VAL A 507 34.08 -18.51 -19.07
C VAL A 507 32.75 -19.25 -18.89
N ALA A 508 32.63 -20.47 -19.44
CA ALA A 508 31.46 -21.32 -19.26
C ALA A 508 31.34 -21.96 -17.85
N SER A 509 32.34 -21.80 -16.98
CA SER A 509 32.37 -22.40 -15.64
C SER A 509 32.84 -21.39 -14.57
N PRO A 510 31.90 -20.64 -13.95
CA PRO A 510 32.23 -19.64 -12.92
C PRO A 510 33.08 -20.20 -11.77
N ALA A 511 32.81 -21.43 -11.33
CA ALA A 511 33.58 -22.08 -10.27
C ALA A 511 35.05 -22.35 -10.67
N ALA A 512 35.31 -22.77 -11.91
CA ALA A 512 36.67 -22.99 -12.39
C ALA A 512 37.40 -21.66 -12.62
N MET A 513 36.70 -20.63 -13.09
CA MET A 513 37.24 -19.28 -13.22
C MET A 513 37.69 -18.71 -11.88
N ALA A 514 36.87 -18.83 -10.82
CA ALA A 514 37.22 -18.37 -9.48
C ALA A 514 38.51 -19.04 -8.94
N VAL A 515 38.77 -20.31 -9.26
CA VAL A 515 40.03 -20.99 -8.91
C VAL A 515 41.23 -20.33 -9.61
N VAL A 516 41.11 -20.05 -10.91
CA VAL A 516 42.17 -19.39 -11.69
C VAL A 516 42.42 -17.96 -11.19
N LEU A 517 41.37 -17.22 -10.86
CA LEU A 517 41.47 -15.87 -10.29
C LEU A 517 42.07 -15.88 -8.89
N THR A 518 41.78 -16.88 -8.07
CA THR A 518 42.41 -17.07 -6.75
C THR A 518 43.92 -17.30 -6.88
N SER A 519 44.34 -18.16 -7.81
CA SER A 519 45.77 -18.33 -8.13
C SER A 519 46.40 -17.05 -8.67
N THR A 520 45.64 -16.27 -9.45
CA THR A 520 46.08 -14.97 -9.96
C THR A 520 46.27 -13.96 -8.82
N GLN A 521 45.36 -13.91 -7.86
CA GLN A 521 45.50 -13.11 -6.63
C GLN A 521 46.73 -13.54 -5.85
N GLU A 522 46.93 -14.85 -5.64
CA GLU A 522 48.12 -15.36 -4.93
C GLU A 522 49.41 -14.91 -5.62
N LEU A 523 49.45 -14.92 -6.96
CA LEU A 523 50.61 -14.45 -7.72
C LEU A 523 50.86 -12.94 -7.56
N ILE A 524 49.79 -12.14 -7.55
CA ILE A 524 49.90 -10.67 -7.54
C ILE A 524 50.14 -10.13 -6.13
N THR A 525 49.44 -10.66 -5.13
CA THR A 525 49.38 -10.08 -3.77
C THR A 525 50.00 -10.98 -2.71
N GLY A 526 50.29 -12.23 -3.07
CA GLY A 526 50.69 -13.27 -2.10
C GLY A 526 49.52 -13.84 -1.29
N ASN A 527 48.28 -13.36 -1.50
CA ASN A 527 47.09 -13.80 -0.79
C ASN A 527 46.41 -14.99 -1.51
N SER A 528 46.37 -16.16 -0.86
CA SER A 528 45.75 -17.38 -1.39
C SER A 528 44.28 -17.57 -0.98
N THR A 529 43.67 -16.58 -0.32
CA THR A 529 42.24 -16.60 0.01
C THR A 529 41.42 -16.58 -1.28
N SER A 530 40.36 -17.37 -1.35
CA SER A 530 39.47 -17.39 -2.51
C SER A 530 38.91 -16.00 -2.80
N VAL A 531 38.89 -15.62 -4.07
CA VAL A 531 38.20 -14.39 -4.51
C VAL A 531 36.73 -14.42 -4.11
N SER A 532 36.19 -13.29 -3.67
CA SER A 532 34.76 -13.11 -3.37
C SER A 532 33.97 -12.80 -4.64
N GLY A 533 32.64 -13.00 -4.61
CA GLY A 533 31.72 -12.66 -5.71
C GLY A 533 31.39 -13.81 -6.68
N ALA A 534 30.35 -13.61 -7.49
CA ALA A 534 29.84 -14.60 -8.45
C ALA A 534 30.39 -14.44 -9.88
N GLY A 535 31.10 -13.35 -10.19
CA GLY A 535 31.67 -13.06 -11.51
C GLY A 535 30.70 -12.46 -12.51
N THR A 536 29.58 -11.89 -12.04
CA THR A 536 28.62 -11.16 -12.88
C THR A 536 28.94 -9.67 -12.87
N ALA A 537 28.32 -8.87 -13.74
CA ALA A 537 28.50 -7.41 -13.70
C ALA A 537 27.95 -6.77 -12.41
N ALA A 538 26.94 -7.38 -11.78
CA ALA A 538 26.34 -6.90 -10.53
C ALA A 538 27.06 -7.41 -9.27
N ASP A 539 27.77 -8.54 -9.38
CA ASP A 539 28.56 -9.16 -8.32
C ASP A 539 29.86 -9.74 -8.92
N PRO A 540 30.85 -8.88 -9.24
CA PRO A 540 32.11 -9.26 -9.84
C PRO A 540 33.02 -10.05 -8.88
N TRP A 541 33.98 -10.79 -9.43
CA TRP A 541 35.04 -11.37 -8.61
C TRP A 541 36.06 -10.32 -8.20
N SER A 542 36.32 -10.20 -6.90
CA SER A 542 37.23 -9.17 -6.37
C SER A 542 38.60 -9.74 -6.02
N ILE A 543 39.66 -9.13 -6.57
CA ILE A 543 41.07 -9.36 -6.22
C ILE A 543 41.57 -8.11 -5.47
N ASP A 544 41.78 -8.23 -4.16
CA ASP A 544 42.22 -7.11 -3.30
C ASP A 544 43.71 -6.79 -3.52
N LEU A 545 44.00 -5.60 -4.05
CA LEU A 545 45.36 -5.13 -4.31
C LEU A 545 45.87 -4.11 -3.28
N ASP A 546 45.04 -3.65 -2.33
CA ASP A 546 45.25 -2.56 -1.36
C ASP A 546 46.04 -1.34 -1.89
N PRO A 547 45.42 -0.16 -2.10
CA PRO A 547 44.10 0.28 -1.62
C PRO A 547 42.97 0.17 -2.65
N VAL A 548 43.19 -0.58 -3.73
CA VAL A 548 42.25 -0.76 -4.83
C VAL A 548 41.96 -2.24 -5.05
N ALA A 549 40.83 -2.58 -5.64
CA ALA A 549 40.47 -3.93 -6.03
C ALA A 549 40.50 -4.07 -7.55
N LEU A 550 40.91 -5.24 -8.05
CA LEU A 550 40.70 -5.63 -9.44
C LEU A 550 39.46 -6.52 -9.52
N GLU A 551 38.39 -5.95 -10.03
CA GLU A 551 37.09 -6.59 -10.24
C GLU A 551 37.06 -7.31 -11.60
N VAL A 552 36.62 -8.57 -11.60
CA VAL A 552 36.54 -9.40 -12.81
C VAL A 552 35.10 -9.86 -13.01
N SER A 553 34.51 -9.51 -14.15
CA SER A 553 33.14 -9.92 -14.49
C SER A 553 33.04 -10.51 -15.89
N ILE A 554 32.10 -11.43 -16.08
CA ILE A 554 31.74 -11.99 -17.37
C ILE A 554 30.47 -11.31 -17.86
N ASP A 555 30.49 -10.84 -19.10
CA ASP A 555 29.36 -10.23 -19.81
C ASP A 555 29.27 -10.82 -21.22
N GLY A 556 28.39 -11.81 -21.39
CA GLY A 556 28.32 -12.63 -22.60
C GLY A 556 29.64 -13.37 -22.84
N ASP A 557 30.24 -13.17 -24.02
CA ASP A 557 31.55 -13.74 -24.40
C ASP A 557 32.75 -12.91 -23.91
N TRP A 558 32.51 -11.81 -23.19
CA TRP A 558 33.56 -10.92 -22.74
C TRP A 558 33.92 -11.10 -21.27
N ILE A 559 35.21 -11.10 -20.99
CA ILE A 559 35.75 -10.97 -19.64
C ILE A 559 36.19 -9.53 -19.42
N ASN A 560 35.64 -8.87 -18.42
CA ASN A 560 35.97 -7.50 -18.04
C ASN A 560 36.90 -7.52 -16.82
N PHE A 561 37.91 -6.65 -16.83
CA PHE A 561 38.82 -6.38 -15.72
C PHE A 561 38.73 -4.89 -15.39
N ASP A 562 38.12 -4.58 -14.26
CA ASP A 562 37.83 -3.23 -13.80
C ASP A 562 38.67 -2.95 -12.54
N LEU A 563 39.49 -1.90 -12.54
CA LEU A 563 40.24 -1.47 -11.35
C LEU A 563 39.39 -0.49 -10.57
N GLU A 564 38.98 -0.86 -9.36
CA GLU A 564 38.08 -0.08 -8.50
C GLU A 564 38.81 0.42 -7.24
N ALA A 565 38.68 1.72 -6.95
CA ALA A 565 38.88 2.26 -5.62
C ALA A 565 37.50 2.45 -4.97
N ARG A 566 37.33 2.01 -3.72
CA ARG A 566 36.08 2.18 -2.93
C ARG A 566 36.34 2.75 -1.52
N LEU A 567 35.66 3.83 -1.17
CA LEU A 567 35.72 4.47 0.14
C LEU A 567 34.39 4.20 0.84
N GLU A 568 34.42 3.34 1.86
CA GLU A 568 33.23 2.98 2.62
C GLU A 568 33.05 3.88 3.84
N ASN A 569 31.82 4.28 4.13
CA ASN A 569 31.45 5.00 5.35
C ASN A 569 30.12 4.46 5.92
N THR A 570 29.94 4.54 7.23
CA THR A 570 28.68 4.15 7.90
C THR A 570 27.79 5.39 8.02
N VAL A 571 26.54 5.32 7.55
CA VAL A 571 25.65 6.49 7.45
C VAL A 571 24.35 6.32 8.25
N LEU A 572 23.94 5.09 8.50
CA LEU A 572 22.89 4.64 9.42
C LEU A 572 23.45 3.42 10.15
N ASP A 573 23.13 3.15 11.41
CA ASP A 573 23.85 2.21 12.30
C ASP A 573 24.27 0.86 11.64
N ASP A 574 23.47 0.35 10.70
CA ASP A 574 23.67 -0.90 9.94
C ASP A 574 23.82 -0.72 8.41
N LYS A 575 23.85 0.51 7.88
CA LYS A 575 24.02 0.82 6.45
C LYS A 575 25.38 1.40 6.12
N ARG A 576 25.94 0.97 4.98
CA ARG A 576 27.16 1.54 4.41
C ARG A 576 26.86 2.30 3.15
N SER A 577 27.45 3.49 3.04
CA SER A 577 27.58 4.18 1.77
C SER A 577 29.01 4.11 1.29
N ASP A 578 29.18 3.80 0.02
CA ASP A 578 30.48 3.76 -0.62
C ASP A 578 30.54 4.77 -1.75
N VAL A 579 31.64 5.53 -1.81
CA VAL A 579 32.03 6.26 -3.00
C VAL A 579 33.03 5.39 -3.75
N PHE A 580 32.77 5.10 -5.01
CA PHE A 580 33.63 4.25 -5.82
C PHE A 580 34.04 4.92 -7.12
N VAL A 581 35.24 4.58 -7.59
CA VAL A 581 35.69 4.90 -8.94
C VAL A 581 36.33 3.65 -9.52
N SER A 582 35.80 3.20 -10.65
CA SER A 582 36.27 2.04 -11.38
C SER A 582 36.71 2.43 -12.79
N ALA A 583 37.80 1.83 -13.27
CA ALA A 583 38.28 1.99 -14.63
C ALA A 583 38.49 0.62 -15.27
N ARG A 584 37.83 0.37 -16.40
CA ARG A 584 37.99 -0.86 -17.16
C ARG A 584 39.35 -0.91 -17.79
N LEU A 585 40.28 -1.61 -17.15
CA LEU A 585 41.63 -1.77 -17.65
C LEU A 585 41.63 -2.58 -18.95
N LEU A 586 40.82 -3.64 -18.99
CA LEU A 586 40.86 -4.63 -20.05
C LEU A 586 39.50 -5.31 -20.24
N ARG A 587 39.10 -5.52 -21.50
CA ARG A 587 38.01 -6.40 -21.91
C ARG A 587 38.55 -7.42 -22.90
N LEU A 588 38.32 -8.71 -22.69
CA LEU A 588 38.80 -9.79 -23.57
C LEU A 588 37.64 -10.63 -24.12
N ASN A 589 37.64 -10.89 -25.43
CA ASN A 589 36.78 -11.88 -26.07
C ASN A 589 37.66 -12.93 -26.74
N PHE A 590 37.52 -14.18 -26.31
CA PHE A 590 38.30 -15.30 -26.83
C PHE A 590 37.55 -16.07 -27.93
N SER A 591 36.22 -15.95 -28.03
CA SER A 591 35.39 -16.53 -29.09
C SER A 591 35.57 -15.79 -30.42
N ALA A 592 35.63 -14.47 -30.38
CA ALA A 592 36.03 -13.58 -31.46
C ALA A 592 37.25 -12.79 -30.98
N PRO A 593 38.49 -13.21 -31.32
CA PRO A 593 39.71 -12.66 -30.72
C PRO A 593 39.81 -11.13 -30.78
N SER A 594 39.40 -10.48 -29.70
CA SER A 594 39.40 -9.02 -29.56
C SER A 594 39.72 -8.63 -28.13
N ALA A 595 40.44 -7.52 -27.99
CA ALA A 595 40.78 -6.94 -26.70
C ALA A 595 40.56 -5.42 -26.75
N GLU A 596 39.94 -4.89 -25.71
CA GLU A 596 39.73 -3.45 -25.52
C GLU A 596 40.41 -3.03 -24.22
N PHE A 597 41.04 -1.86 -24.21
CA PHE A 597 41.75 -1.34 -23.03
C PHE A 597 41.20 0.03 -22.70
N LEU A 598 41.08 0.33 -21.40
CA LEU A 598 40.57 1.62 -20.92
C LEU A 598 39.24 2.00 -21.60
N SER A 599 38.36 1.02 -21.79
CA SER A 599 37.14 1.18 -22.58
C SER A 599 35.97 1.72 -21.76
N ARG A 600 36.10 1.84 -20.44
CA ARG A 600 35.08 2.35 -19.54
C ARG A 600 35.69 3.01 -18.30
N ILE A 601 35.09 4.10 -17.84
CA ILE A 601 35.30 4.65 -16.50
C ILE A 601 33.91 4.72 -15.86
N ASN A 602 33.79 4.33 -14.60
CA ASN A 602 32.54 4.39 -13.87
C ASN A 602 32.80 4.90 -12.45
N ALA A 603 32.21 6.03 -12.08
CA ALA A 603 32.40 6.65 -10.78
C ALA A 603 31.03 6.94 -10.16
N GLY A 604 30.85 6.69 -8.87
CA GLY A 604 29.54 6.89 -8.26
C GLY A 604 29.55 6.78 -6.75
N THR A 605 28.36 6.91 -6.19
CA THR A 605 28.04 6.61 -4.81
C THR A 605 26.97 5.53 -4.76
N ARG A 606 27.01 4.68 -3.74
CA ARG A 606 26.03 3.62 -3.50
C ARG A 606 25.78 3.50 -2.00
N LEU A 607 24.55 3.18 -1.63
CA LEU A 607 24.08 2.82 -0.30
C LEU A 607 23.71 1.34 -0.31
N ARG A 608 24.13 0.59 0.70
CA ARG A 608 23.86 -0.85 0.88
C ARG A 608 23.84 -1.24 2.36
N GLU A 609 23.39 -2.45 2.66
CA GLU A 609 23.55 -3.02 4.00
C GLU A 609 25.02 -3.27 4.33
N ALA A 610 25.38 -3.09 5.60
CA ALA A 610 26.73 -3.35 6.08
C ALA A 610 27.09 -4.85 6.09
N ASP A 611 26.09 -5.74 6.14
CA ASP A 611 26.26 -7.20 6.15
C ASP A 611 26.15 -7.85 4.76
N GLY A 612 25.78 -7.06 3.74
CA GLY A 612 25.65 -7.49 2.35
C GLY A 612 24.29 -8.09 1.97
N SER A 613 23.26 -8.02 2.83
CA SER A 613 21.89 -8.28 2.40
C SER A 613 21.32 -7.15 1.53
N ASP A 614 20.12 -7.35 0.99
CA ASP A 614 19.43 -6.29 0.27
C ASP A 614 19.16 -5.10 1.21
N LEU A 615 19.45 -3.90 0.72
CA LEU A 615 19.14 -2.63 1.37
C LEU A 615 17.65 -2.56 1.66
N ARG A 616 17.29 -2.48 2.94
CA ARG A 616 15.92 -2.23 3.38
C ARG A 616 15.86 -0.91 4.14
N LEU A 617 15.01 -0.01 3.67
CA LEU A 617 14.66 1.23 4.34
C LEU A 617 13.26 1.03 4.93
N ASP A 618 13.19 0.86 6.25
CA ASP A 618 11.93 0.79 7.00
C ASP A 618 11.37 2.21 7.14
N MET A 619 10.22 2.46 6.53
CA MET A 619 9.53 3.76 6.54
C MET A 619 8.16 3.64 7.24
N GLY A 620 8.02 2.64 8.11
CA GLY A 620 6.83 2.39 8.91
C GLY A 620 5.81 1.50 8.19
N GLN A 621 4.89 2.08 7.41
CA GLN A 621 3.84 1.30 6.71
C GLN A 621 4.27 0.81 5.32
N VAL A 622 5.44 1.27 4.87
CA VAL A 622 6.04 1.00 3.57
C VAL A 622 7.51 0.72 3.80
N ASP A 623 8.02 -0.33 3.18
CA ASP A 623 9.45 -0.59 3.13
C ASP A 623 9.95 -0.36 1.70
N VAL A 624 11.11 0.27 1.54
CA VAL A 624 11.81 0.31 0.25
C VAL A 624 12.94 -0.70 0.30
N SER A 625 12.92 -1.64 -0.64
CA SER A 625 13.94 -2.67 -0.83
C SER A 625 14.67 -2.46 -2.14
N ALA A 626 15.98 -2.64 -2.11
CA ALA A 626 16.81 -2.76 -3.31
C ALA A 626 18.07 -3.52 -2.92
N ARG A 627 18.83 -4.09 -3.87
CA ARG A 627 20.17 -4.60 -3.52
C ARG A 627 21.08 -3.48 -3.01
N SER A 628 20.93 -2.31 -3.60
CA SER A 628 21.63 -1.09 -3.26
C SER A 628 20.94 0.10 -3.93
N ILE A 629 21.11 1.31 -3.42
CA ILE A 629 20.64 2.53 -4.10
C ILE A 629 21.82 3.44 -4.34
N GLY A 630 22.03 3.90 -5.57
CA GLY A 630 23.17 4.72 -5.91
C GLY A 630 22.98 5.56 -7.16
N ALA A 631 23.97 6.39 -7.43
CA ALA A 631 24.08 7.14 -8.66
C ALA A 631 25.52 7.03 -9.16
N SER A 632 25.68 6.82 -10.45
CA SER A 632 26.96 6.62 -11.09
C SER A 632 27.05 7.34 -12.42
N VAL A 633 28.25 7.75 -12.77
CA VAL A 633 28.62 8.33 -14.04
C VAL A 633 29.47 7.31 -14.75
N VAL A 634 29.00 6.87 -15.90
CA VAL A 634 29.66 5.92 -16.76
C VAL A 634 30.12 6.62 -18.02
N TRP A 635 31.40 6.54 -18.30
CA TRP A 635 31.94 6.81 -19.63
C TRP A 635 32.33 5.49 -20.30
N GLY A 636 32.02 5.32 -21.58
CA GLY A 636 32.52 4.22 -22.41
C GLY A 636 33.11 4.73 -23.73
N ALA A 637 34.13 4.05 -24.24
CA ALA A 637 34.85 4.46 -25.45
C ALA A 637 33.96 4.48 -26.70
N SER A 638 33.01 3.55 -26.82
CA SER A 638 32.05 3.47 -27.93
C SER A 638 30.69 4.09 -27.61
N THR A 639 30.35 4.20 -26.32
CA THR A 639 29.02 4.64 -25.85
C THR A 639 29.01 6.06 -25.31
N GLY A 640 30.16 6.71 -25.13
CA GLY A 640 30.21 8.05 -24.55
C GLY A 640 29.84 8.07 -23.07
N PHE A 641 29.46 9.24 -22.58
CA PHE A 641 29.13 9.50 -21.18
C PHE A 641 27.63 9.28 -20.94
N ALA A 642 27.28 8.70 -19.80
CA ALA A 642 25.93 8.51 -19.32
C ALA A 642 25.92 8.58 -17.79
N VAL A 643 24.93 9.24 -17.21
CA VAL A 643 24.63 9.08 -15.78
C VAL A 643 23.64 7.94 -15.64
N ARG A 644 23.77 7.16 -14.56
CA ARG A 644 22.84 6.11 -14.19
C ARG A 644 22.48 6.28 -12.72
N VAL A 645 21.20 6.38 -12.45
CA VAL A 645 20.69 6.00 -11.12
C VAL A 645 20.65 4.47 -11.12
N ASP A 646 21.23 3.86 -10.08
CA ASP A 646 21.39 2.42 -9.99
C ASP A 646 20.74 1.94 -8.70
N ALA A 647 19.58 1.31 -8.82
CA ALA A 647 18.91 0.63 -7.74
C ALA A 647 18.44 -0.76 -8.21
N PRO A 648 19.35 -1.75 -8.25
CA PRO A 648 19.00 -3.10 -8.70
C PRO A 648 17.94 -3.69 -7.80
N ASP A 649 16.93 -4.30 -8.42
CA ASP A 649 15.80 -4.92 -7.72
C ASP A 649 15.05 -3.92 -6.81
N LEU A 650 14.99 -2.64 -7.21
CA LEU A 650 14.24 -1.62 -6.48
C LEU A 650 12.74 -1.97 -6.47
N SER A 651 12.22 -2.15 -5.28
CA SER A 651 10.81 -2.40 -5.04
C SER A 651 10.30 -1.66 -3.81
N VAL A 652 9.00 -1.40 -3.82
CA VAL A 652 8.25 -0.93 -2.68
C VAL A 652 7.45 -2.09 -2.14
N GLU A 653 7.63 -2.37 -0.85
CA GLU A 653 6.93 -3.38 -0.11
C GLU A 653 5.85 -2.73 0.76
N VAL A 654 4.59 -3.08 0.51
CA VAL A 654 3.43 -2.62 1.29
C VAL A 654 2.75 -3.84 1.91
N GLU A 655 2.57 -3.85 3.23
CA GLU A 655 1.83 -4.94 3.90
C GLU A 655 0.33 -4.86 3.57
N ALA A 656 -0.28 -5.96 3.13
CA ALA A 656 -1.70 -5.97 2.78
C ALA A 656 -2.64 -5.95 4.01
N VAL A 657 -3.75 -5.21 3.91
CA VAL A 657 -4.69 -4.95 5.01
C VAL A 657 -5.64 -6.13 5.31
N ASP A 658 -6.00 -6.94 4.30
CA ASP A 658 -7.17 -7.84 4.36
C ASP A 658 -6.85 -9.34 4.44
N ALA A 659 -5.59 -9.74 4.44
CA ALA A 659 -5.23 -11.16 4.49
C ALA A 659 -4.92 -11.60 5.93
N SER A 660 -5.56 -12.68 6.38
CA SER A 660 -5.18 -13.39 7.62
C SER A 660 -3.75 -13.94 7.58
N ASP A 661 -3.12 -13.91 6.40
CA ASP A 661 -1.71 -14.15 6.16
C ASP A 661 -1.03 -12.81 5.86
N SER A 662 0.13 -12.54 6.44
CA SER A 662 0.96 -11.35 6.23
C SER A 662 1.50 -11.28 4.78
N SER A 663 0.65 -11.05 3.80
CA SER A 663 1.04 -10.92 2.40
C SER A 663 1.54 -9.51 2.13
N THR A 664 2.80 -9.37 1.74
CA THR A 664 3.37 -8.12 1.25
C THR A 664 3.08 -7.97 -0.24
N ILE A 665 2.58 -6.80 -0.63
CA ILE A 665 2.51 -6.37 -2.04
C ILE A 665 3.86 -5.76 -2.36
N GLU A 666 4.61 -6.43 -3.24
CA GLU A 666 5.86 -5.93 -3.76
C GLU A 666 5.62 -5.30 -5.14
N VAL A 667 5.96 -4.01 -5.28
CA VAL A 667 5.84 -3.28 -6.54
C VAL A 667 7.23 -2.87 -7.02
N PRO A 668 7.72 -3.42 -8.14
CA PRO A 668 8.98 -3.02 -8.71
C PRO A 668 8.88 -1.58 -9.22
N LEU A 669 9.83 -0.73 -8.85
CA LEU A 669 9.94 0.63 -9.35
C LEU A 669 11.07 0.70 -10.39
N PRO A 670 10.76 0.77 -11.69
CA PRO A 670 11.81 0.96 -12.68
C PRO A 670 12.39 2.36 -12.55
N LEU A 671 13.71 2.46 -12.70
CA LEU A 671 14.38 3.75 -12.78
C LEU A 671 14.41 4.25 -14.24
N PRO A 672 14.40 5.57 -14.48
CA PRO A 672 14.61 6.12 -15.80
C PRO A 672 16.02 5.76 -16.33
N GLU A 673 16.08 5.24 -17.56
CA GLU A 673 17.32 4.96 -18.26
C GLU A 673 17.74 6.17 -19.10
N PHE A 674 18.89 6.75 -18.75
CA PHE A 674 19.49 7.86 -19.50
C PHE A 674 20.46 7.33 -20.56
N SER A 675 20.16 7.62 -21.82
CA SER A 675 21.03 7.28 -22.95
C SER A 675 22.07 8.37 -23.20
N SER A 676 23.19 7.98 -23.80
CA SER A 676 24.30 8.88 -24.14
C SER A 676 23.98 9.94 -25.19
N ASP A 677 22.87 9.79 -25.91
CA ASP A 677 22.34 10.76 -26.88
C ASP A 677 21.35 11.75 -26.25
N GLY A 678 21.20 11.70 -24.92
CA GLY A 678 20.28 12.55 -24.16
C GLY A 678 18.86 11.98 -24.05
N THR A 679 18.55 10.85 -24.68
CA THR A 679 17.21 10.26 -24.61
C THR A 679 16.97 9.54 -23.29
N VAL A 680 15.79 9.74 -22.70
CA VAL A 680 15.35 9.07 -21.48
C VAL A 680 14.31 8.00 -21.83
N ARG A 681 14.47 6.80 -21.27
CA ARG A 681 13.45 5.74 -21.33
C ARG A 681 12.93 5.46 -19.93
N PHE A 682 11.62 5.56 -19.77
CA PHE A 682 10.94 5.25 -18.52
C PHE A 682 9.68 4.44 -18.82
N SER A 683 9.56 3.25 -18.21
CA SER A 683 8.45 2.33 -18.44
C SER A 683 7.97 1.73 -17.12
N ALA A 684 7.28 2.55 -16.33
CA ALA A 684 6.68 2.16 -15.06
C ALA A 684 5.51 1.18 -15.22
N ASP A 685 5.39 0.24 -14.26
CA ASP A 685 4.16 -0.54 -14.08
C ASP A 685 3.15 0.30 -13.29
N TRP A 686 2.46 1.17 -14.02
CA TRP A 686 1.44 2.06 -13.45
C TRP A 686 0.33 1.28 -12.73
N GLY A 687 -0.04 0.10 -13.22
CA GLY A 687 -1.04 -0.74 -12.55
C GLY A 687 -0.54 -1.31 -11.22
N GLY A 688 0.73 -1.68 -11.14
CA GLY A 688 1.40 -2.03 -9.87
C GLY A 688 1.40 -0.86 -8.89
N ILE A 689 1.77 0.33 -9.35
CA ILE A 689 1.79 1.56 -8.53
C ILE A 689 0.40 1.91 -8.00
N GLU A 690 -0.64 1.89 -8.85
CA GLU A 690 -2.05 2.10 -8.45
C GLU A 690 -2.45 1.16 -7.29
N ASN A 691 -2.09 -0.12 -7.37
CA ASN A 691 -2.42 -1.11 -6.35
C ASN A 691 -1.67 -0.87 -5.04
N ALA A 692 -0.38 -0.51 -5.08
CA ALA A 692 0.38 -0.18 -3.88
C ALA A 692 -0.18 1.07 -3.18
N VAL A 693 -0.49 2.12 -3.96
CA VAL A 693 -1.09 3.34 -3.42
C VAL A 693 -2.46 3.04 -2.80
N ALA A 694 -3.31 2.26 -3.47
CA ALA A 694 -4.60 1.86 -2.92
C ALA A 694 -4.47 1.07 -1.61
N ALA A 695 -3.53 0.11 -1.55
CA ALA A 695 -3.26 -0.66 -0.34
C ALA A 695 -2.79 0.22 0.82
N LEU A 696 -1.91 1.19 0.54
CA LEU A 696 -1.44 2.16 1.53
C LEU A 696 -2.58 3.05 2.03
N LEU A 697 -3.38 3.61 1.12
CA LEU A 697 -4.49 4.50 1.44
C LEU A 697 -5.58 3.80 2.27
N ARG A 698 -5.85 2.50 2.03
CA ARG A 698 -6.73 1.70 2.90
C ARG A 698 -6.19 1.55 4.31
N ARG A 699 -4.87 1.41 4.47
CA ARG A 699 -4.22 1.17 5.77
C ARG A 699 -4.34 2.34 6.73
N LEU A 700 -4.55 3.55 6.19
CA LEU A 700 -4.90 4.73 6.98
C LEU A 700 -6.20 4.55 7.77
N GLY A 701 -7.04 3.56 7.43
CA GLY A 701 -8.27 3.23 8.16
C GLY A 701 -9.35 4.31 8.05
N SER A 702 -9.15 5.29 7.16
CA SER A 702 -10.05 6.42 6.98
C SER A 702 -11.18 6.06 6.00
N PRO A 703 -12.46 6.08 6.43
CA PRO A 703 -13.56 5.70 5.56
C PRO A 703 -13.75 6.63 4.36
N ILE A 704 -13.35 7.90 4.49
CA ILE A 704 -13.44 8.88 3.39
C ILE A 704 -12.35 8.64 2.33
N ILE A 705 -11.12 8.31 2.75
CA ILE A 705 -10.04 7.94 1.83
C ILE A 705 -10.42 6.66 1.07
N THR A 706 -11.04 5.70 1.76
CA THR A 706 -11.58 4.49 1.15
C THR A 706 -12.64 4.85 0.10
N ALA A 707 -13.62 5.69 0.45
CA ALA A 707 -14.66 6.12 -0.49
C ALA A 707 -14.11 6.88 -1.73
N LEU A 708 -13.04 7.67 -1.57
CA LEU A 708 -12.38 8.36 -2.68
C LEU A 708 -11.58 7.39 -3.57
N THR A 709 -10.93 6.40 -2.99
CA THR A 709 -10.21 5.35 -3.75
C THR A 709 -11.18 4.38 -4.45
N ASP A 710 -12.37 4.15 -3.88
CA ASP A 710 -13.46 3.43 -4.53
C ASP A 710 -14.07 4.23 -5.70
N LEU A 711 -14.18 5.57 -5.57
CA LEU A 711 -14.69 6.42 -6.65
C LEU A 711 -13.86 6.27 -7.94
N ILE A 712 -12.54 6.21 -7.81
CA ILE A 712 -11.59 6.03 -8.94
C ILE A 712 -11.31 4.57 -9.28
N GLY A 713 -11.94 3.62 -8.59
CA GLY A 713 -11.89 2.21 -8.92
C GLY A 713 -10.61 1.46 -8.53
N TRP A 714 -9.71 2.08 -7.78
CA TRP A 714 -8.41 1.47 -7.44
C TRP A 714 -8.55 0.37 -6.38
N ASN A 715 -9.64 0.41 -5.61
CA ASN A 715 -9.95 -0.63 -4.65
C ASN A 715 -10.68 -1.85 -5.24
N GLY A 716 -10.98 -1.83 -6.54
CA GLY A 716 -11.80 -2.85 -7.20
C GLY A 716 -13.31 -2.65 -7.05
N GLU A 717 -13.75 -1.63 -6.31
CA GLU A 717 -15.13 -1.14 -6.34
C GLU A 717 -15.22 0.13 -7.20
N GLY A 718 -16.31 0.34 -7.95
CA GLY A 718 -16.50 1.54 -8.77
C GLY A 718 -15.93 1.45 -10.19
N ALA A 719 -15.84 2.59 -10.87
CA ALA A 719 -15.27 2.70 -12.22
C ALA A 719 -13.77 2.97 -12.13
N ARG A 720 -12.94 2.17 -12.81
CA ARG A 720 -11.48 2.28 -12.75
C ARG A 720 -10.95 3.39 -13.65
N LEU A 721 -10.24 4.35 -13.06
CA LEU A 721 -9.47 5.38 -13.75
C LEU A 721 -7.98 5.00 -13.72
N SER A 722 -7.39 4.66 -14.87
CA SER A 722 -5.99 4.24 -14.93
C SER A 722 -5.03 5.40 -15.18
N ILE A 723 -3.92 5.43 -14.44
CA ILE A 723 -2.79 6.36 -14.63
C ILE A 723 -2.16 6.13 -16.01
N GLU A 724 -1.97 4.88 -16.44
CA GLU A 724 -1.41 4.56 -17.76
C GLU A 724 -2.27 5.18 -18.88
N GLN A 725 -3.59 5.05 -18.76
CA GLN A 725 -4.51 5.64 -19.73
C GLN A 725 -4.47 7.17 -19.69
N LEU A 726 -4.45 7.75 -18.48
CA LEU A 726 -4.30 9.19 -18.30
C LEU A 726 -3.01 9.71 -18.93
N LEU A 727 -1.87 9.03 -18.78
CA LEU A 727 -0.61 9.42 -19.40
C LEU A 727 -0.60 9.28 -20.92
N SER A 728 -1.41 8.36 -21.46
CA SER A 728 -1.46 8.10 -22.91
C SER A 728 -2.41 9.02 -23.68
N ASP A 729 -3.62 9.23 -23.14
CA ASP A 729 -4.70 10.05 -23.70
C ASP A 729 -5.66 10.44 -22.55
N PRO A 730 -5.35 11.54 -21.84
CA PRO A 730 -6.13 11.99 -20.68
C PRO A 730 -7.62 12.18 -21.00
N GLU A 731 -7.93 12.75 -22.17
CA GLU A 731 -9.30 13.02 -22.59
C GLU A 731 -10.08 11.72 -22.81
N ALA A 732 -9.51 10.75 -23.53
CA ALA A 732 -10.16 9.47 -23.76
C ALA A 732 -10.33 8.67 -22.46
N ALA A 733 -9.33 8.70 -21.58
CA ALA A 733 -9.37 8.04 -20.28
C ALA A 733 -10.50 8.59 -19.40
N LEU A 734 -10.59 9.91 -19.24
CA LEU A 734 -11.63 10.56 -18.44
C LEU A 734 -13.04 10.33 -19.03
N LYS A 735 -13.19 10.41 -20.36
CA LYS A 735 -14.49 10.13 -21.01
C LYS A 735 -14.93 8.68 -20.82
N SER A 736 -14.01 7.73 -20.94
CA SER A 736 -14.29 6.31 -20.70
C SER A 736 -14.69 6.09 -19.25
N TRP A 737 -13.90 6.62 -18.31
CA TRP A 737 -14.17 6.50 -16.88
C TRP A 737 -15.50 7.13 -16.48
N MET A 738 -15.79 8.37 -16.91
CA MET A 738 -17.09 9.01 -16.67
C MET A 738 -18.24 8.21 -17.26
N GLY A 739 -18.05 7.65 -18.46
CA GLY A 739 -19.01 6.74 -19.08
C GLY A 739 -19.29 5.53 -18.19
N ASP A 740 -18.25 4.84 -17.74
CA ASP A 740 -18.37 3.68 -16.86
C ASP A 740 -18.96 4.04 -15.48
N LEU A 741 -18.70 5.24 -14.98
CA LEU A 741 -19.25 5.77 -13.73
C LEU A 741 -20.77 5.93 -13.82
N VAL A 742 -21.29 6.51 -14.91
CA VAL A 742 -22.72 6.88 -15.05
C VAL A 742 -23.58 5.79 -15.69
N LEU A 743 -22.98 4.86 -16.45
CA LEU A 743 -23.72 3.78 -17.13
C LEU A 743 -24.08 2.62 -16.21
N ASN A 744 -23.49 2.53 -15.02
CA ASN A 744 -23.76 1.48 -14.05
C ASN A 744 -24.28 2.05 -12.71
N CYS A 745 -25.47 1.62 -12.30
CA CYS A 745 -26.10 2.01 -11.04
C CYS A 745 -25.27 1.73 -9.79
N SER A 746 -24.45 0.68 -9.78
CA SER A 746 -23.53 0.42 -8.65
C SER A 746 -22.43 1.48 -8.60
N ASN A 747 -21.89 1.87 -9.75
CA ASN A 747 -20.81 2.86 -9.83
C ASN A 747 -21.30 4.25 -9.41
N VAL A 748 -22.51 4.64 -9.82
CA VAL A 748 -23.16 5.89 -9.34
C VAL A 748 -23.38 5.86 -7.82
N ARG A 749 -23.74 4.70 -7.25
CA ARG A 749 -23.89 4.55 -5.80
C ARG A 749 -22.56 4.76 -5.07
N VAL A 750 -21.49 4.14 -5.56
CA VAL A 750 -20.12 4.32 -5.05
C VAL A 750 -19.68 5.78 -5.18
N ALA A 751 -19.96 6.42 -6.32
CA ALA A 751 -19.61 7.82 -6.55
C ALA A 751 -20.29 8.78 -5.56
N MET A 752 -21.46 8.41 -5.03
CA MET A 752 -22.20 9.18 -4.04
C MET A 752 -21.74 8.92 -2.59
N SER A 753 -20.86 7.93 -2.35
CA SER A 753 -20.40 7.56 -1.01
C SER A 753 -19.60 8.67 -0.32
N PRO A 754 -18.62 9.36 -0.96
CA PRO A 754 -17.89 10.46 -0.33
C PRO A 754 -18.81 11.60 0.14
N LEU A 755 -19.77 11.99 -0.70
CA LEU A 755 -20.76 13.03 -0.37
C LEU A 755 -21.70 12.60 0.75
N SER A 756 -22.12 11.34 0.76
CA SER A 756 -22.98 10.79 1.80
C SER A 756 -22.27 10.78 3.15
N TYR A 757 -20.98 10.40 3.16
CA TYR A 757 -20.15 10.38 4.36
C TYR A 757 -19.90 11.79 4.89
N LEU A 758 -19.55 12.73 4.02
CA LEU A 758 -19.33 14.13 4.40
C LEU A 758 -20.61 14.78 4.95
N PHE A 759 -21.71 14.77 4.19
CA PHE A 759 -22.94 15.45 4.60
C PHE A 759 -23.60 14.81 5.81
N SER A 760 -23.42 13.51 6.03
CA SER A 760 -23.92 12.86 7.25
C SER A 760 -23.15 13.22 8.51
N GLY A 761 -22.06 14.00 8.41
CA GLY A 761 -21.14 14.24 9.51
C GLY A 761 -20.41 12.95 9.90
N PHE A 762 -19.93 12.21 8.88
CA PHE A 762 -19.13 10.99 9.00
C PHE A 762 -19.89 9.78 9.59
N ARG A 763 -21.21 9.71 9.37
CA ARG A 763 -22.09 8.68 9.95
C ARG A 763 -22.62 7.67 8.96
N GLN A 764 -22.66 8.01 7.68
CA GLN A 764 -23.32 7.23 6.64
C GLN A 764 -22.46 7.16 5.39
N TRP A 765 -22.04 5.96 5.01
CA TRP A 765 -21.08 5.71 3.93
C TRP A 765 -21.72 5.55 2.55
N ALA A 766 -23.04 5.39 2.47
CA ALA A 766 -23.76 5.16 1.22
C ALA A 766 -24.96 6.09 1.08
N PRO A 767 -25.35 6.50 -0.14
CA PRO A 767 -26.53 7.33 -0.33
C PRO A 767 -27.80 6.59 0.11
N LEU A 768 -28.80 7.36 0.56
CA LEU A 768 -30.17 6.86 0.72
C LEU A 768 -30.79 6.61 -0.66
N GLY A 769 -31.77 5.71 -0.75
CA GLY A 769 -32.48 5.43 -1.99
C GLY A 769 -31.71 4.54 -2.97
N ASN A 770 -32.31 4.32 -4.15
CA ASN A 770 -31.88 3.29 -5.11
C ASN A 770 -31.57 3.83 -6.51
N GLY A 771 -31.48 5.16 -6.70
CA GLY A 771 -31.04 5.76 -7.96
C GLY A 771 -32.07 5.89 -9.08
N ASN A 772 -33.37 5.70 -8.79
CA ASN A 772 -34.45 5.99 -9.75
C ASN A 772 -35.20 7.27 -9.36
N GLU A 773 -35.97 7.86 -10.28
CA GLU A 773 -36.66 9.15 -10.09
C GLU A 773 -37.53 9.21 -8.81
N ARG A 774 -38.15 8.10 -8.40
CA ARG A 774 -39.00 8.05 -7.21
C ARG A 774 -38.22 7.85 -5.92
N THR A 775 -37.06 7.21 -6.01
CA THR A 775 -36.15 6.95 -4.89
C THR A 775 -34.71 7.28 -5.34
N PRO A 776 -34.38 8.58 -5.51
CA PRO A 776 -33.05 8.98 -5.99
C PRO A 776 -31.99 8.60 -4.96
N TYR A 777 -30.76 8.40 -5.41
CA TYR A 777 -29.61 8.38 -4.51
C TYR A 777 -29.50 9.72 -3.81
N ARG A 778 -29.48 9.74 -2.47
CA ARG A 778 -29.51 10.98 -1.71
C ARG A 778 -28.47 11.00 -0.60
N ALA A 779 -27.55 11.96 -0.68
CA ALA A 779 -26.63 12.33 0.38
C ALA A 779 -27.29 13.40 1.26
N ALA A 780 -27.92 12.99 2.37
CA ALA A 780 -28.68 13.88 3.24
C ALA A 780 -27.81 14.46 4.37
N ILE A 781 -28.02 15.73 4.70
CA ILE A 781 -27.33 16.39 5.82
C ILE A 781 -27.66 15.65 7.14
N ALA A 782 -26.63 15.37 7.94
CA ALA A 782 -26.69 14.63 9.19
C ALA A 782 -27.32 13.22 9.10
N ALA A 783 -27.37 12.62 7.90
CA ALA A 783 -28.06 11.35 7.61
C ALA A 783 -29.57 11.37 7.92
N ASP A 784 -30.18 12.55 8.06
CA ASP A 784 -31.62 12.65 8.27
C ASP A 784 -32.34 12.53 6.93
N SER A 785 -33.13 11.45 6.76
CA SER A 785 -33.95 11.18 5.58
C SER A 785 -34.86 12.34 5.14
N ARG A 786 -35.15 13.31 6.01
CA ARG A 786 -35.97 14.49 5.72
C ARG A 786 -35.16 15.77 5.54
N ALA A 787 -33.88 15.80 5.92
CA ALA A 787 -33.02 16.98 5.80
C ALA A 787 -32.62 17.25 4.34
N PRO A 788 -32.43 18.51 3.93
CA PRO A 788 -31.89 18.84 2.61
C PRO A 788 -30.61 18.05 2.29
N GLY A 789 -30.40 17.75 1.01
CA GLY A 789 -29.26 16.96 0.57
C GLY A 789 -29.17 16.89 -0.95
N VAL A 790 -28.02 16.42 -1.45
CA VAL A 790 -27.83 16.21 -2.89
C VAL A 790 -28.53 14.93 -3.31
N ALA A 791 -29.35 15.02 -4.36
CA ALA A 791 -30.09 13.89 -4.92
C ALA A 791 -29.69 13.65 -6.37
N VAL A 792 -29.38 12.40 -6.71
CA VAL A 792 -28.95 11.94 -8.03
C VAL A 792 -29.81 10.75 -8.44
N TRP A 793 -30.29 10.75 -9.68
CA TRP A 793 -30.98 9.61 -10.27
C TRP A 793 -30.61 9.49 -11.75
N LEU A 794 -30.76 8.28 -12.28
CA LEU A 794 -30.56 8.01 -13.70
C LEU A 794 -31.90 8.00 -14.45
N ASP A 795 -31.84 8.27 -15.75
CA ASP A 795 -32.96 8.10 -16.68
C ASP A 795 -32.48 7.31 -17.93
N PRO A 796 -32.90 6.04 -18.11
CA PRO A 796 -33.86 5.29 -17.28
C PRO A 796 -33.29 4.94 -15.90
N GLY A 797 -34.15 4.96 -14.86
CA GLY A 797 -33.76 4.76 -13.47
C GLY A 797 -33.28 3.34 -13.14
N CYS A 798 -32.50 3.22 -12.06
CA CYS A 798 -31.93 1.97 -11.58
C CYS A 798 -32.98 0.90 -11.18
N ASP A 799 -32.64 -0.36 -11.44
CA ASP A 799 -33.51 -1.51 -11.16
C ASP A 799 -33.81 -1.68 -9.67
N ILE A 800 -35.09 -1.81 -9.33
CA ILE A 800 -35.55 -2.10 -7.97
C ILE A 800 -35.31 -3.60 -7.70
N HIS A 801 -34.33 -3.93 -6.86
CA HIS A 801 -34.07 -5.30 -6.44
C HIS A 801 -35.27 -5.86 -5.65
N ARG A 802 -35.89 -6.93 -6.16
CA ARG A 802 -36.99 -7.67 -5.50
C ARG A 802 -36.51 -9.05 -5.02
N GLY A 803 -35.46 -9.06 -4.19
CA GLY A 803 -34.87 -10.28 -3.63
C GLY A 803 -35.61 -10.82 -2.39
N ARG A 804 -35.47 -12.13 -2.13
CA ARG A 804 -35.77 -12.73 -0.81
C ARG A 804 -34.54 -12.54 0.07
N TYR A 805 -34.67 -11.85 1.21
CA TYR A 805 -33.62 -11.84 2.23
C TYR A 805 -33.44 -13.26 2.80
N GLN A 806 -32.21 -13.76 2.77
CA GLN A 806 -31.84 -15.03 3.37
C GLN A 806 -30.80 -14.72 4.46
N PRO A 807 -31.15 -14.87 5.76
CA PRO A 807 -30.22 -14.54 6.83
C PRO A 807 -28.97 -15.42 6.74
N PRO A 808 -27.80 -14.93 7.19
CA PRO A 808 -26.60 -15.74 7.32
C PRO A 808 -26.87 -17.04 8.10
N ALA A 809 -26.27 -18.15 7.66
CA ALA A 809 -26.43 -19.44 8.32
C ALA A 809 -26.01 -19.35 9.81
N GLY A 810 -26.89 -19.76 10.72
CA GLY A 810 -26.64 -19.74 12.17
C GLY A 810 -27.34 -18.65 12.97
N ASN A 811 -27.92 -17.61 12.35
CA ASN A 811 -28.57 -16.51 13.09
C ASN A 811 -29.90 -16.90 13.79
N PHE A 812 -30.63 -17.86 13.25
CA PHE A 812 -31.95 -18.29 13.77
C PHE A 812 -32.08 -19.81 13.99
N ASP A 813 -30.99 -20.57 13.80
CA ASP A 813 -30.95 -22.03 13.90
C ASP A 813 -30.26 -22.53 15.19
N SER A 814 -30.12 -21.68 16.21
CA SER A 814 -29.50 -22.03 17.50
C SER A 814 -30.49 -22.66 18.48
N SER A 815 -30.03 -23.66 19.25
CA SER A 815 -30.77 -24.21 20.39
C SER A 815 -30.80 -23.30 21.62
N GLU A 816 -29.99 -22.23 21.61
CA GLU A 816 -29.96 -21.18 22.63
C GLU A 816 -30.62 -19.90 22.11
N PRO A 817 -31.29 -19.10 22.97
CA PRO A 817 -31.92 -17.85 22.56
C PRO A 817 -30.87 -16.85 22.06
N THR A 818 -31.05 -16.34 20.84
CA THR A 818 -30.21 -15.29 20.25
C THR A 818 -30.29 -13.99 21.05
N GLU A 819 -29.17 -13.27 21.19
CA GLU A 819 -29.15 -11.96 21.86
C GLU A 819 -30.03 -10.93 21.14
N LEU A 820 -30.70 -10.05 21.90
CA LEU A 820 -31.61 -9.05 21.35
C LEU A 820 -30.92 -8.04 20.41
N ALA A 821 -29.66 -7.71 20.69
CA ALA A 821 -28.85 -6.86 19.83
C ALA A 821 -28.62 -7.52 18.46
N SER A 822 -28.32 -8.82 18.44
CA SER A 822 -28.15 -9.58 17.19
C SER A 822 -29.45 -9.70 16.40
N ILE A 823 -30.60 -9.81 17.08
CA ILE A 823 -31.92 -9.78 16.43
C ILE A 823 -32.18 -8.40 15.81
N ALA A 824 -31.90 -7.32 16.54
CA ALA A 824 -32.07 -5.96 16.03
C ALA A 824 -31.18 -5.67 14.81
N GLU A 825 -29.93 -6.14 14.84
CA GLU A 825 -29.02 -6.04 13.68
C GLU A 825 -29.47 -6.91 12.50
N ALA A 826 -29.96 -8.12 12.74
CA ALA A 826 -30.47 -8.96 11.66
C ALA A 826 -31.67 -8.31 10.95
N ILE A 827 -32.57 -7.65 11.68
CA ILE A 827 -33.70 -6.91 11.10
C ILE A 827 -33.20 -5.68 10.34
N ARG A 828 -32.19 -4.98 10.87
CA ARG A 828 -31.58 -3.83 10.19
C ARG A 828 -30.88 -4.23 8.88
N ALA A 829 -30.15 -5.33 8.90
CA ALA A 829 -29.54 -5.93 7.71
C ALA A 829 -30.61 -6.39 6.71
N ALA A 830 -31.72 -6.98 7.15
CA ALA A 830 -32.82 -7.31 6.25
C ALA A 830 -33.46 -6.06 5.59
N GLY A 831 -33.41 -4.91 6.28
CA GLY A 831 -33.85 -3.62 5.75
C GLY A 831 -33.04 -3.12 4.54
N THR A 832 -31.81 -3.60 4.32
CA THR A 832 -31.03 -3.21 3.12
C THR A 832 -31.60 -3.82 1.83
N GLU A 833 -32.28 -4.96 1.95
CA GLU A 833 -32.87 -5.70 0.83
C GLU A 833 -34.39 -5.47 0.69
N LEU A 834 -35.06 -5.04 1.77
CA LEU A 834 -36.52 -4.91 1.84
C LEU A 834 -36.94 -3.46 2.14
N PRO A 835 -37.33 -2.65 1.11
CA PRO A 835 -37.65 -1.24 1.30
C PRO A 835 -38.77 -0.96 2.32
N GLU A 836 -39.80 -1.80 2.36
CA GLU A 836 -40.90 -1.67 3.33
C GLU A 836 -40.42 -1.87 4.78
N LEU A 837 -39.40 -2.72 4.98
CA LEU A 837 -38.76 -2.93 6.26
C LEU A 837 -37.83 -1.76 6.62
N ALA A 838 -37.10 -1.20 5.65
CA ALA A 838 -36.27 -0.01 5.88
C ALA A 838 -37.10 1.19 6.38
N ASP A 839 -38.27 1.43 5.78
CA ASP A 839 -39.22 2.45 6.21
C ASP A 839 -39.67 2.19 7.66
N LEU A 840 -39.97 0.94 8.00
CA LEU A 840 -40.32 0.53 9.36
C LEU A 840 -39.14 0.60 10.34
N MET A 841 -37.89 0.66 9.89
CA MET A 841 -36.72 0.76 10.77
C MET A 841 -36.26 2.20 11.00
N THR A 842 -36.74 3.14 10.19
CA THR A 842 -36.38 4.56 10.31
C THR A 842 -36.73 5.11 11.70
N GLY A 843 -35.71 5.65 12.39
CA GLY A 843 -35.84 6.22 13.74
C GLY A 843 -35.82 5.22 14.90
N ARG A 844 -35.69 3.91 14.65
CA ARG A 844 -35.71 2.84 15.68
C ARG A 844 -34.30 2.35 16.02
N ASN A 845 -33.45 3.26 16.52
CA ASN A 845 -32.04 2.97 16.77
C ASN A 845 -31.79 2.16 18.06
N ARG A 846 -32.76 2.13 18.98
CA ARG A 846 -32.69 1.46 20.29
C ARG A 846 -33.68 0.30 20.37
N LEU A 847 -33.73 -0.50 19.30
CA LEU A 847 -34.74 -1.55 19.15
C LEU A 847 -34.48 -2.74 20.09
N ASP A 848 -33.21 -3.05 20.35
CA ASP A 848 -32.73 -3.97 21.37
C ASP A 848 -33.26 -3.61 22.76
N GLU A 849 -33.11 -2.33 23.16
CA GLU A 849 -33.65 -1.83 24.43
C GLU A 849 -35.18 -1.86 24.47
N GLY A 850 -35.82 -1.59 23.32
CA GLY A 850 -37.26 -1.69 23.16
C GLY A 850 -37.77 -3.12 23.34
N PHE A 851 -37.06 -4.11 22.79
CA PHE A 851 -37.36 -5.53 22.98
C PHE A 851 -37.16 -5.94 24.44
N GLN A 852 -36.07 -5.51 25.08
CA GLN A 852 -35.83 -5.80 26.50
C GLN A 852 -36.94 -5.21 27.38
N ALA A 853 -37.33 -3.96 27.16
CA ALA A 853 -38.41 -3.31 27.90
C ALA A 853 -39.78 -4.00 27.70
N LEU A 854 -40.01 -4.61 26.53
CA LEU A 854 -41.21 -5.40 26.26
C LEU A 854 -41.16 -6.76 26.99
N ILE A 855 -40.00 -7.42 27.01
CA ILE A 855 -39.76 -8.68 27.75
C ILE A 855 -39.96 -8.48 29.25
N ASP A 856 -39.35 -7.43 29.82
CA ASP A 856 -39.49 -7.09 31.24
C ASP A 856 -40.95 -6.83 31.62
N ARG A 857 -41.73 -6.28 30.69
CA ARG A 857 -43.16 -6.03 30.86
C ARG A 857 -44.01 -7.30 30.76
N PHE A 858 -43.68 -8.22 29.88
CA PHE A 858 -44.46 -9.45 29.67
C PHE A 858 -44.12 -10.55 30.67
N THR A 859 -42.91 -10.54 31.22
CA THR A 859 -42.47 -11.54 32.20
C THR A 859 -43.35 -11.50 33.44
N GLY A 860 -43.99 -12.63 33.78
CA GLY A 860 -44.88 -12.74 34.95
C GLY A 860 -46.20 -11.97 34.79
N THR A 861 -46.58 -11.61 33.57
CA THR A 861 -47.86 -10.97 33.25
C THR A 861 -48.56 -11.74 32.14
N ASP A 862 -49.86 -11.52 31.99
CA ASP A 862 -50.64 -12.12 30.91
C ASP A 862 -50.65 -11.28 29.62
N GLY A 863 -49.70 -10.36 29.49
CA GLY A 863 -49.62 -9.36 28.41
C GLY A 863 -50.34 -8.04 28.72
N LEU A 864 -51.21 -8.01 29.74
CA LEU A 864 -51.98 -6.82 30.11
C LEU A 864 -51.93 -6.52 31.62
N ILE A 865 -52.17 -7.54 32.45
CA ILE A 865 -52.24 -7.47 33.90
C ILE A 865 -51.05 -8.23 34.46
N GLY A 866 -50.20 -7.51 35.19
CA GLY A 866 -49.08 -8.09 35.92
C GLY A 866 -49.42 -8.32 37.39
N ARG A 867 -48.68 -9.22 38.01
CA ARG A 867 -48.75 -9.41 39.46
C ARG A 867 -48.36 -8.11 40.18
N PRO A 868 -49.20 -7.60 41.11
CA PRO A 868 -48.83 -6.42 41.88
C PRO A 868 -47.69 -6.74 42.86
N ALA A 869 -46.82 -5.75 43.11
CA ALA A 869 -45.70 -5.90 44.04
C ALA A 869 -46.13 -6.26 45.48
N SER A 870 -47.37 -5.95 45.86
CA SER A 870 -47.99 -6.37 47.12
C SER A 870 -49.49 -6.56 46.93
N LEU A 871 -50.03 -7.70 47.39
CA LEU A 871 -51.46 -7.98 47.40
C LEU A 871 -52.12 -7.44 48.69
N PRO A 872 -53.44 -7.12 48.67
CA PRO A 872 -54.17 -6.76 49.87
C PRO A 872 -54.14 -7.84 50.96
N THR A 873 -54.21 -7.44 52.23
CA THR A 873 -54.25 -8.37 53.36
C THR A 873 -55.41 -9.36 53.24
N GLY A 874 -55.10 -10.66 53.30
CA GLY A 874 -56.10 -11.74 53.20
C GLY A 874 -56.30 -12.30 51.78
N VAL A 875 -55.54 -11.82 50.80
CA VAL A 875 -55.49 -12.36 49.43
C VAL A 875 -54.19 -13.13 49.23
N ASN A 876 -54.28 -14.38 48.75
CA ASN A 876 -53.12 -15.19 48.41
C ASN A 876 -52.80 -15.04 46.92
N GLY A 877 -51.54 -14.82 46.56
CA GLY A 877 -51.13 -14.84 45.16
C GLY A 877 -50.65 -16.23 44.74
N ILE A 878 -51.12 -16.74 43.61
CA ILE A 878 -50.77 -18.05 43.07
C ILE A 878 -50.08 -17.86 41.72
N ASP A 879 -48.80 -18.25 41.61
CA ASP A 879 -48.08 -18.20 40.34
C ASP A 879 -48.15 -19.57 39.64
N ILE A 880 -48.86 -19.63 38.52
CA ILE A 880 -48.84 -20.78 37.61
C ILE A 880 -47.89 -20.42 36.46
N GLY A 881 -46.65 -20.91 36.54
CA GLY A 881 -45.61 -20.58 35.58
C GLY A 881 -45.87 -21.19 34.19
N GLY A 882 -45.50 -20.46 33.14
CA GLY A 882 -45.49 -20.99 31.77
C GLY A 882 -46.86 -21.06 31.08
N LEU A 883 -47.89 -20.38 31.60
CA LEU A 883 -49.21 -20.29 30.97
C LEU A 883 -49.59 -18.82 30.71
N SER A 884 -50.13 -18.56 29.52
CA SER A 884 -50.83 -17.31 29.17
C SER A 884 -52.25 -17.32 29.75
N TYR A 885 -52.90 -16.15 29.79
CA TYR A 885 -54.30 -16.08 30.23
C TYR A 885 -55.25 -16.92 29.38
N ARG A 886 -54.99 -17.02 28.07
CA ARG A 886 -55.82 -17.86 27.19
C ARG A 886 -55.71 -19.33 27.58
N GLU A 887 -54.52 -19.79 27.95
CA GLU A 887 -54.34 -21.15 28.46
C GLU A 887 -54.95 -21.34 29.85
N LEU A 888 -54.90 -20.33 30.75
CA LEU A 888 -55.60 -20.41 32.04
C LEU A 888 -57.12 -20.50 31.86
N VAL A 889 -57.67 -19.79 30.88
CA VAL A 889 -59.07 -19.90 30.46
C VAL A 889 -59.37 -21.29 29.90
N ALA A 890 -58.49 -21.83 29.05
CA ALA A 890 -58.58 -23.18 28.51
C ALA A 890 -58.62 -24.24 29.63
N PHE A 891 -57.69 -24.15 30.60
CA PHE A 891 -57.64 -25.00 31.78
C PHE A 891 -58.91 -24.89 32.63
N GLY A 892 -59.53 -23.71 32.69
CA GLY A 892 -60.84 -23.52 33.31
C GLY A 892 -61.95 -24.21 32.53
N ALA A 893 -61.95 -24.10 31.20
CA ALA A 893 -62.95 -24.70 30.30
C ALA A 893 -62.96 -26.24 30.35
N ILE A 894 -61.86 -26.87 30.75
CA ILE A 894 -61.75 -28.33 30.96
C ILE A 894 -61.69 -28.74 32.44
N ASN A 895 -61.98 -27.81 33.37
CA ASN A 895 -62.02 -28.04 34.82
C ASN A 895 -60.70 -28.56 35.44
N LEU A 896 -59.54 -28.16 34.90
CA LEU A 896 -58.22 -28.51 35.46
C LEU A 896 -57.63 -27.40 36.35
N LEU A 897 -58.03 -26.15 36.15
CA LEU A 897 -57.40 -25.00 36.82
C LEU A 897 -57.39 -25.08 38.37
N PRO A 898 -58.45 -25.50 39.09
CA PRO A 898 -58.42 -25.60 40.55
C PRO A 898 -57.41 -26.62 41.07
N GLN A 899 -57.17 -27.71 40.34
CA GLN A 899 -56.17 -28.70 40.72
C GLN A 899 -54.76 -28.10 40.61
N GLU A 900 -54.48 -27.37 39.52
CA GLU A 900 -53.20 -26.68 39.32
C GLU A 900 -52.98 -25.54 40.32
N ALA A 901 -54.03 -24.74 40.58
CA ALA A 901 -53.94 -23.60 41.48
C ALA A 901 -53.85 -24.00 42.96
N PHE A 902 -54.64 -25.00 43.39
CA PHE A 902 -54.81 -25.33 44.82
C PHE A 902 -54.17 -26.66 45.24
N GLY A 903 -53.64 -27.45 44.30
CA GLY A 903 -53.12 -28.80 44.53
C GLY A 903 -54.20 -29.86 44.81
N SER A 904 -55.49 -29.49 44.78
CA SER A 904 -56.63 -30.41 44.92
C SER A 904 -57.88 -29.83 44.27
N ALA A 905 -58.69 -30.67 43.62
CA ALA A 905 -59.93 -30.26 42.98
C ALA A 905 -61.08 -30.17 44.01
N PRO A 906 -61.78 -29.03 44.13
CA PRO A 906 -62.97 -28.92 44.97
C PRO A 906 -64.14 -29.78 44.45
N ASP A 907 -65.02 -30.23 45.36
CA ASP A 907 -66.21 -31.03 45.03
C ASP A 907 -67.27 -30.23 44.23
N SER A 908 -67.23 -28.90 44.30
CA SER A 908 -68.15 -28.01 43.59
C SER A 908 -67.45 -26.72 43.17
N VAL A 909 -67.39 -26.47 41.86
CA VAL A 909 -66.72 -25.30 41.29
C VAL A 909 -67.66 -24.59 40.30
N VAL A 910 -67.67 -23.27 40.31
CA VAL A 910 -68.32 -22.48 39.26
C VAL A 910 -67.30 -21.54 38.63
N TYR A 911 -67.16 -21.65 37.30
CA TYR A 911 -66.30 -20.80 36.49
C TYR A 911 -67.12 -19.64 35.95
N VAL A 912 -66.66 -18.41 36.15
CA VAL A 912 -67.40 -17.21 35.81
C VAL A 912 -66.54 -16.33 34.93
N GLY A 913 -67.04 -15.92 33.77
CA GLY A 913 -66.32 -14.99 32.90
C GLY A 913 -67.26 -14.28 31.94
N CYS A 914 -66.70 -13.45 31.06
CA CYS A 914 -67.48 -12.67 30.08
C CYS A 914 -67.29 -13.16 28.64
N GLU A 915 -66.34 -14.08 28.43
CA GLU A 915 -66.03 -14.71 27.16
C GLU A 915 -67.14 -15.68 26.72
N ASP A 916 -67.38 -15.77 25.41
CA ASP A 916 -68.44 -16.61 24.82
C ASP A 916 -68.34 -18.08 25.24
N LEU A 917 -67.13 -18.59 25.45
CA LEU A 917 -66.89 -19.99 25.81
C LEU A 917 -67.64 -20.41 27.09
N TRP A 918 -67.79 -19.50 28.06
CA TRP A 918 -68.44 -19.81 29.34
C TRP A 918 -69.94 -20.09 29.20
N SER A 919 -70.54 -19.72 28.07
CA SER A 919 -71.94 -20.03 27.76
C SER A 919 -72.15 -21.49 27.33
N THR A 920 -71.07 -22.22 27.00
CA THR A 920 -71.19 -23.55 26.36
C THR A 920 -70.18 -24.61 26.82
N CYS A 921 -69.09 -24.26 27.52
CA CYS A 921 -67.98 -25.18 27.78
C CYS A 921 -68.33 -26.45 28.58
N PHE A 922 -69.41 -26.43 29.38
CA PHE A 922 -69.93 -27.60 30.11
C PHE A 922 -71.34 -28.02 29.68
N GLY A 923 -71.75 -27.63 28.46
CA GLY A 923 -73.05 -28.02 27.91
C GLY A 923 -74.22 -27.55 28.76
N SER A 924 -75.01 -28.48 29.31
CA SER A 924 -76.19 -28.15 30.13
C SER A 924 -75.87 -27.53 31.49
N ASP A 925 -74.63 -27.64 31.95
CA ASP A 925 -74.14 -27.02 33.18
C ASP A 925 -73.53 -25.62 32.94
N SER A 926 -73.62 -25.10 31.70
CA SER A 926 -73.26 -23.74 31.32
C SER A 926 -74.49 -22.82 31.30
N LEU A 927 -74.37 -21.65 31.94
CA LEU A 927 -75.43 -20.68 32.13
C LEU A 927 -75.05 -19.36 31.45
N ASP A 928 -75.74 -19.00 30.37
CA ASP A 928 -75.61 -17.68 29.76
C ASP A 928 -76.57 -16.68 30.41
N VAL A 929 -76.02 -15.74 31.16
CA VAL A 929 -76.78 -14.71 31.89
C VAL A 929 -76.44 -13.30 31.40
N ARG A 930 -76.01 -13.17 30.14
CA ARG A 930 -75.85 -11.87 29.47
C ARG A 930 -77.19 -11.18 29.22
N GLY A 931 -78.27 -11.94 29.08
CA GLY A 931 -79.66 -11.47 29.03
C GLY A 931 -80.38 -11.55 30.39
N GLU A 932 -81.72 -11.55 30.39
CA GLU A 932 -82.50 -11.86 31.59
C GLU A 932 -82.26 -13.31 32.02
N VAL A 933 -82.03 -13.52 33.32
CA VAL A 933 -81.83 -14.86 33.89
C VAL A 933 -83.12 -15.66 33.72
N SER A 934 -83.09 -16.64 32.82
CA SER A 934 -84.25 -17.50 32.51
C SER A 934 -83.85 -18.98 32.52
N GLY A 935 -84.23 -19.69 33.58
CA GLY A 935 -83.87 -21.09 33.81
C GLY A 935 -83.59 -21.40 35.28
N PRO A 936 -83.44 -22.67 35.67
CA PRO A 936 -82.95 -23.02 37.00
C PRO A 936 -81.47 -22.60 37.14
N GLY A 937 -81.13 -21.96 38.26
CA GLY A 937 -79.74 -21.63 38.61
C GLY A 937 -78.93 -22.86 39.02
N VAL A 938 -77.76 -22.64 39.65
CA VAL A 938 -76.91 -23.74 40.13
C VAL A 938 -77.66 -24.57 41.18
N PRO A 939 -77.69 -25.91 41.08
CA PRO A 939 -78.46 -26.75 41.99
C PRO A 939 -78.08 -26.56 43.46
N ALA A 940 -79.09 -26.56 44.34
CA ALA A 940 -78.94 -26.26 45.77
C ALA A 940 -77.91 -27.14 46.50
N SER A 941 -77.79 -28.43 46.12
CA SER A 941 -76.97 -29.42 46.85
C SER A 941 -76.21 -30.43 45.97
N ALA A 942 -76.16 -30.25 44.64
CA ALA A 942 -75.41 -31.17 43.77
C ALA A 942 -73.90 -30.86 43.80
N ASN A 943 -73.06 -31.87 43.62
CA ASN A 943 -71.63 -31.69 43.37
C ASN A 943 -71.38 -31.68 41.86
N GLY A 944 -70.41 -30.90 41.38
CA GLY A 944 -70.16 -30.73 39.95
C GLY A 944 -69.41 -29.45 39.61
N HIS A 945 -69.25 -29.20 38.31
CA HIS A 945 -68.68 -27.97 37.77
C HIS A 945 -69.72 -27.28 36.88
N TRP A 946 -69.80 -25.95 36.99
CA TRP A 946 -70.69 -25.12 36.20
C TRP A 946 -69.90 -23.97 35.58
N SER A 947 -70.41 -23.41 34.48
CA SER A 947 -69.90 -22.15 33.94
C SER A 947 -70.99 -21.10 33.86
N ILE A 948 -70.63 -19.84 34.07
CA ILE A 948 -71.54 -18.69 34.00
C ILE A 948 -70.93 -17.64 33.09
N CYS A 949 -71.62 -17.31 32.00
CA CYS A 949 -71.26 -16.21 31.11
C CYS A 949 -72.01 -14.94 31.55
N LEU A 950 -71.27 -13.99 32.12
CA LEU A 950 -71.77 -12.67 32.50
C LEU A 950 -71.70 -11.68 31.33
N PRO A 951 -72.53 -10.62 31.30
CA PRO A 951 -72.35 -9.52 30.36
C PRO A 951 -71.00 -8.84 30.59
N ASN A 952 -70.31 -8.45 29.52
CA ASN A 952 -69.11 -7.61 29.65
C ASN A 952 -69.45 -6.27 30.36
N PRO A 953 -68.47 -5.57 30.95
CA PRO A 953 -68.73 -4.41 31.80
C PRO A 953 -69.53 -3.30 31.12
N THR A 954 -69.22 -3.00 29.85
CA THR A 954 -69.93 -2.01 29.04
C THR A 954 -71.40 -2.40 28.86
N THR A 955 -71.68 -3.67 28.56
CA THR A 955 -73.04 -4.19 28.43
C THR A 955 -73.78 -4.22 29.77
N ALA A 956 -73.10 -4.57 30.86
CA ALA A 956 -73.67 -4.58 32.21
C ALA A 956 -74.06 -3.17 32.68
N ALA A 957 -73.16 -2.20 32.50
CA ALA A 957 -73.42 -0.78 32.80
C ALA A 957 -74.53 -0.20 31.91
N ALA A 958 -74.58 -0.57 30.63
CA ALA A 958 -75.64 -0.14 29.72
C ALA A 958 -77.01 -0.76 30.07
N ALA A 959 -77.04 -2.03 30.49
CA ALA A 959 -78.26 -2.72 30.88
C ALA A 959 -78.86 -2.13 32.17
N ARG A 960 -78.02 -1.74 33.13
CA ARG A 960 -78.43 -1.10 34.39
C ARG A 960 -77.53 0.09 34.77
N PRO A 961 -77.75 1.27 34.14
CA PRO A 961 -76.96 2.47 34.42
C PRO A 961 -77.07 2.95 35.88
N ASP A 962 -78.13 2.56 36.59
CA ASP A 962 -78.37 2.89 38.00
C ASP A 962 -77.51 2.09 38.99
N ARG A 963 -76.94 0.96 38.55
CA ARG A 963 -76.11 0.06 39.38
C ARG A 963 -74.64 0.10 38.98
N GLY A 964 -74.36 0.31 37.70
CA GLY A 964 -73.00 0.19 37.15
C GLY A 964 -72.59 -1.26 36.89
N ALA A 965 -71.41 -1.45 36.29
CA ALA A 965 -70.97 -2.74 35.76
C ALA A 965 -70.80 -3.84 36.83
N ILE A 966 -70.05 -3.57 37.92
CA ILE A 966 -69.75 -4.55 38.97
C ILE A 966 -71.04 -5.01 39.66
N ASP A 967 -71.93 -4.08 39.99
CA ASP A 967 -73.12 -4.36 40.79
C ASP A 967 -74.15 -5.13 39.98
N GLU A 968 -74.26 -4.87 38.68
CA GLU A 968 -75.12 -5.64 37.80
C GLU A 968 -74.57 -7.05 37.54
N GLN A 969 -73.27 -7.20 37.30
CA GLN A 969 -72.63 -8.52 37.19
C GLN A 969 -72.77 -9.33 38.49
N CYS A 970 -72.56 -8.69 39.65
CA CYS A 970 -72.73 -9.29 40.97
C CYS A 970 -74.17 -9.74 41.20
N GLN A 971 -75.16 -8.90 40.85
CA GLN A 971 -76.56 -9.24 41.02
C GLN A 971 -76.97 -10.46 40.19
N ARG A 972 -76.51 -10.56 38.94
CA ARG A 972 -76.77 -11.73 38.09
C ARG A 972 -76.12 -13.00 38.60
N LEU A 973 -74.89 -12.88 39.12
CA LEU A 973 -74.21 -13.99 39.78
C LEU A 973 -74.96 -14.44 41.05
N ILE A 974 -75.48 -13.50 41.84
CA ILE A 974 -76.35 -13.78 43.00
C ILE A 974 -77.62 -14.51 42.57
N GLU A 975 -78.31 -14.06 41.52
CA GLU A 975 -79.56 -14.67 41.05
C GLU A 975 -79.41 -16.15 40.66
N VAL A 976 -78.24 -16.52 40.11
CA VAL A 976 -77.92 -17.89 39.72
C VAL A 976 -77.48 -18.76 40.90
N LEU A 977 -76.90 -18.15 41.95
CA LEU A 977 -76.32 -18.86 43.10
C LEU A 977 -77.16 -18.77 44.39
N GLN A 978 -78.22 -17.97 44.43
CA GLN A 978 -78.99 -17.68 45.66
C GLN A 978 -79.58 -18.93 46.34
N ASP A 979 -79.92 -19.95 45.56
CA ASP A 979 -80.51 -21.20 46.05
C ASP A 979 -79.45 -22.21 46.54
N ARG A 980 -78.16 -21.89 46.40
CA ARG A 980 -77.06 -22.78 46.77
C ARG A 980 -76.95 -22.92 48.29
N ALA A 981 -77.11 -24.16 48.78
CA ALA A 981 -77.07 -24.49 50.21
C ALA A 981 -75.77 -25.20 50.65
N THR A 982 -75.03 -25.83 49.74
CA THR A 982 -73.74 -26.48 50.02
C THR A 982 -72.54 -25.62 49.56
N PRO A 983 -71.34 -25.80 50.13
CA PRO A 983 -70.15 -25.03 49.73
C PRO A 983 -69.88 -25.08 48.22
N ILE A 984 -69.37 -23.96 47.67
CA ILE A 984 -68.96 -23.85 46.26
C ILE A 984 -67.79 -22.88 46.11
N THR A 985 -66.78 -23.29 45.34
CA THR A 985 -65.66 -22.44 44.96
C THR A 985 -65.99 -21.68 43.67
N VAL A 986 -65.78 -20.37 43.65
CA VAL A 986 -65.98 -19.53 42.46
C VAL A 986 -64.62 -19.21 41.84
N VAL A 987 -64.42 -19.54 40.57
CA VAL A 987 -63.23 -19.18 39.78
C VAL A 987 -63.66 -18.14 38.74
N ALA A 988 -63.26 -16.89 38.93
CA ALA A 988 -63.73 -15.77 38.13
C ALA A 988 -62.62 -15.19 37.24
N PHE A 989 -62.85 -15.16 35.93
CA PHE A 989 -61.91 -14.68 34.93
C PHE A 989 -62.14 -13.22 34.55
N GLY A 990 -61.04 -12.50 34.35
CA GLY A 990 -61.03 -11.15 33.84
C GLY A 990 -61.92 -10.21 34.64
N SER A 991 -62.84 -9.53 33.96
CA SER A 991 -63.72 -8.53 34.56
C SER A 991 -64.77 -9.11 35.52
N ALA A 992 -65.00 -10.43 35.52
CA ALA A 992 -65.93 -11.07 36.47
C ALA A 992 -65.37 -11.14 37.92
N GLY A 993 -64.06 -10.96 38.11
CA GLY A 993 -63.40 -11.12 39.41
C GLY A 993 -63.95 -10.22 40.52
N ALA A 994 -64.14 -8.93 40.24
CA ALA A 994 -64.68 -7.98 41.21
C ALA A 994 -66.13 -8.33 41.61
N ALA A 995 -66.95 -8.74 40.64
CA ALA A 995 -68.32 -9.16 40.89
C ALA A 995 -68.39 -10.44 41.74
N ALA A 996 -67.49 -11.40 41.52
CA ALA A 996 -67.41 -12.63 42.30
C ALA A 996 -67.05 -12.38 43.77
N ILE A 997 -66.07 -11.50 44.04
CA ILE A 997 -65.70 -11.10 45.41
C ILE A 997 -66.89 -10.43 46.11
N LYS A 998 -67.58 -9.54 45.39
CA LYS A 998 -68.76 -8.84 45.93
C LYS A 998 -69.93 -9.80 46.17
N ALA A 999 -70.17 -10.77 45.29
CA ALA A 999 -71.21 -11.78 45.46
C ALA A 999 -70.93 -12.70 46.66
N ALA A 1000 -69.67 -13.07 46.90
CA ALA A 1000 -69.27 -13.89 48.06
C ALA A 1000 -69.50 -13.19 49.42
N SER A 1001 -69.60 -11.86 49.44
CA SER A 1001 -70.01 -11.11 50.64
C SER A 1001 -71.51 -11.27 50.95
N THR A 1002 -72.33 -11.62 49.96
CA THR A 1002 -73.79 -11.81 50.10
C THR A 1002 -74.16 -13.29 50.21
N ILE A 1003 -73.55 -14.15 49.39
CA ILE A 1003 -73.82 -15.59 49.33
C ILE A 1003 -72.82 -16.33 50.24
N THR A 1004 -73.31 -16.80 51.40
CA THR A 1004 -72.47 -17.45 52.42
C THR A 1004 -71.99 -18.85 52.03
N SER A 1005 -72.67 -19.51 51.07
CA SER A 1005 -72.28 -20.81 50.52
C SER A 1005 -71.08 -20.73 49.57
N ILE A 1006 -70.69 -19.53 49.11
CA ILE A 1006 -69.39 -19.34 48.47
C ILE A 1006 -68.31 -19.41 49.56
N ASP A 1007 -67.48 -20.46 49.51
CA ASP A 1007 -66.49 -20.77 50.53
C ASP A 1007 -65.06 -20.40 50.11
N ARG A 1008 -64.82 -20.17 48.82
CA ARG A 1008 -63.56 -19.69 48.25
C ARG A 1008 -63.82 -18.92 46.94
N VAL A 1009 -63.02 -17.88 46.69
CA VAL A 1009 -62.99 -17.18 45.40
C VAL A 1009 -61.58 -17.17 44.84
N ALA A 1010 -61.39 -17.66 43.62
CA ALA A 1010 -60.18 -17.45 42.83
C ALA A 1010 -60.46 -16.45 41.72
N THR A 1011 -59.61 -15.45 41.55
CA THR A 1011 -59.69 -14.52 40.42
C THR A 1011 -58.52 -14.75 39.47
N VAL A 1012 -58.78 -14.80 38.17
CA VAL A 1012 -57.75 -15.07 37.15
C VAL A 1012 -57.73 -13.90 36.16
N GLY A 1013 -56.60 -13.23 36.02
CA GLY A 1013 -56.49 -12.05 35.15
C GLY A 1013 -57.39 -10.88 35.58
N ALA A 1014 -57.73 -10.78 36.87
CA ALA A 1014 -58.44 -9.64 37.44
C ALA A 1014 -57.44 -8.61 38.01
N PRO A 1015 -57.64 -7.30 37.80
CA PRO A 1015 -56.69 -6.31 38.27
C PRO A 1015 -56.80 -6.08 39.78
N TRP A 1016 -55.71 -6.41 40.49
CA TRP A 1016 -55.52 -6.15 41.92
C TRP A 1016 -54.71 -4.86 42.21
N ALA A 1017 -54.40 -4.09 41.17
CA ALA A 1017 -53.74 -2.79 41.20
C ALA A 1017 -54.13 -1.97 39.97
N PRO A 1018 -53.83 -0.66 39.90
CA PRO A 1018 -54.10 0.14 38.71
C PRO A 1018 -53.36 -0.40 37.48
N VAL A 1019 -54.09 -0.60 36.38
CA VAL A 1019 -53.54 -1.04 35.09
C VAL A 1019 -53.01 0.17 34.32
N SER A 1020 -51.78 0.07 33.79
CA SER A 1020 -51.17 1.13 32.97
C SER A 1020 -50.80 0.61 31.58
N LEU A 1021 -51.25 1.32 30.55
CA LEU A 1021 -50.99 1.03 29.13
C LEU A 1021 -49.85 1.86 28.53
N ASN A 1022 -49.26 2.80 29.28
CA ASN A 1022 -48.29 3.75 28.73
C ASN A 1022 -47.09 3.08 28.04
N GLY A 1023 -46.62 1.95 28.57
CA GLY A 1023 -45.52 1.17 27.97
C GLY A 1023 -45.92 0.39 26.72
N LEU A 1024 -47.21 0.18 26.44
CA LEU A 1024 -47.69 -0.41 25.18
C LEU A 1024 -47.99 0.67 24.13
N LEU A 1025 -48.33 1.88 24.57
CA LEU A 1025 -48.77 2.99 23.71
C LEU A 1025 -47.63 3.94 23.30
N SER A 1026 -46.58 4.05 24.10
CA SER A 1026 -45.53 5.07 23.93
C SER A 1026 -44.17 4.61 24.43
N GLY A 1027 -43.10 5.27 23.99
CA GLY A 1027 -41.73 4.91 24.34
C GLY A 1027 -41.24 3.65 23.62
N LEU A 1028 -40.03 3.21 23.99
CA LEU A 1028 -39.28 2.17 23.27
C LEU A 1028 -40.03 0.83 23.20
N SER A 1029 -40.73 0.42 24.25
CA SER A 1029 -41.52 -0.82 24.29
C SER A 1029 -42.75 -0.77 23.38
N GLY A 1030 -43.39 0.40 23.25
CA GLY A 1030 -44.52 0.59 22.33
C GLY A 1030 -44.08 0.56 20.86
N ASP A 1031 -42.91 1.13 20.56
CA ASP A 1031 -42.35 1.10 19.21
C ASP A 1031 -41.87 -0.28 18.79
N ALA A 1032 -41.30 -1.07 19.72
CA ALA A 1032 -40.96 -2.47 19.52
C ALA A 1032 -42.22 -3.32 19.25
N LEU A 1033 -43.29 -3.13 20.03
CA LEU A 1033 -44.56 -3.84 19.82
C LEU A 1033 -45.17 -3.53 18.43
N ARG A 1034 -45.17 -2.26 18.01
CA ARG A 1034 -45.66 -1.88 16.67
C ARG A 1034 -44.87 -2.54 15.55
N LEU A 1035 -43.55 -2.65 15.70
CA LEU A 1035 -42.72 -3.34 14.72
C LEU A 1035 -43.07 -4.83 14.66
N LEU A 1036 -43.14 -5.51 15.81
CA LEU A 1036 -43.49 -6.94 15.86
C LEU A 1036 -44.85 -7.22 15.22
N LEU A 1037 -45.82 -6.34 15.39
CA LEU A 1037 -47.15 -6.47 14.77
C LEU A 1037 -47.14 -6.34 13.24
N GLN A 1038 -46.23 -5.55 12.68
CA GLN A 1038 -46.06 -5.45 11.22
C GLN A 1038 -45.32 -6.66 10.66
N LEU A 1039 -44.44 -7.28 11.46
CA LEU A 1039 -43.66 -8.46 11.07
C LEU A 1039 -44.40 -9.79 11.29
N GLN A 1040 -45.46 -9.79 12.09
CA GLN A 1040 -46.22 -10.98 12.42
C GLN A 1040 -46.91 -11.56 11.18
N ARG A 1041 -46.74 -12.87 10.93
CA ARG A 1041 -47.56 -13.57 9.94
C ARG A 1041 -48.97 -13.78 10.51
N PRO A 1042 -50.04 -13.67 9.69
CA PRO A 1042 -51.37 -14.05 10.13
C PRO A 1042 -51.36 -15.54 10.53
N GLU A 1043 -51.68 -15.87 11.79
CA GLU A 1043 -51.90 -17.27 12.17
C GLU A 1043 -53.21 -17.78 11.56
N PRO A 1044 -53.25 -18.94 10.87
CA PRO A 1044 -54.42 -19.34 10.10
C PRO A 1044 -55.42 -20.25 10.84
N GLU A 1045 -55.20 -20.69 12.08
CA GLU A 1045 -56.03 -21.73 12.70
C GLU A 1045 -56.64 -21.31 14.04
N THR A 1046 -57.97 -21.40 14.13
CA THR A 1046 -58.71 -21.35 15.39
C THR A 1046 -58.59 -22.70 16.10
N ILE A 1047 -57.61 -22.82 17.00
CA ILE A 1047 -57.40 -23.99 17.86
C ILE A 1047 -58.48 -24.02 18.96
N ASN A 1048 -58.99 -25.21 19.29
CA ASN A 1048 -60.00 -25.37 20.35
C ASN A 1048 -59.36 -25.36 21.76
N GLU A 1049 -60.15 -25.15 22.81
CA GLU A 1049 -59.62 -25.01 24.19
C GLU A 1049 -58.98 -26.31 24.74
N GLU A 1050 -59.41 -27.49 24.27
CA GLU A 1050 -58.81 -28.77 24.68
C GLU A 1050 -57.39 -28.93 24.12
N GLU A 1051 -57.16 -28.53 22.88
CA GLU A 1051 -55.84 -28.52 22.21
C GLU A 1051 -54.93 -27.43 22.80
N ILE A 1052 -55.46 -26.25 23.12
CA ILE A 1052 -54.71 -25.17 23.78
C ILE A 1052 -54.21 -25.63 25.16
N ALA A 1053 -55.05 -26.32 25.94
CA ALA A 1053 -54.65 -26.81 27.26
C ALA A 1053 -53.63 -27.96 27.22
N GLY A 1054 -53.54 -28.71 26.12
CA GLY A 1054 -52.71 -29.92 26.00
C GLY A 1054 -51.41 -29.78 25.20
N GLU A 1055 -51.36 -28.92 24.18
CA GLU A 1055 -50.29 -28.93 23.17
C GLU A 1055 -49.67 -27.56 22.85
N SER A 1056 -50.01 -26.53 23.61
CA SER A 1056 -49.45 -25.18 23.40
C SER A 1056 -47.93 -25.15 23.58
N ASN A 1057 -47.22 -24.60 22.59
CA ASN A 1057 -45.77 -24.41 22.63
C ASN A 1057 -45.42 -22.94 22.91
N ALA A 1058 -44.17 -22.67 23.29
CA ALA A 1058 -43.73 -21.32 23.67
C ALA A 1058 -43.98 -20.24 22.59
N LEU A 1059 -43.98 -20.61 21.31
CA LEU A 1059 -44.22 -19.68 20.21
C LEU A 1059 -45.71 -19.30 20.12
N LEU A 1060 -46.60 -20.26 20.30
CA LEU A 1060 -48.05 -20.05 20.37
C LEU A 1060 -48.43 -19.22 21.61
N GLN A 1061 -47.80 -19.51 22.76
CA GLN A 1061 -47.94 -18.73 24.00
C GLN A 1061 -47.54 -17.27 23.80
N PHE A 1062 -46.41 -17.03 23.16
CA PHE A 1062 -45.94 -15.69 22.84
C PHE A 1062 -46.90 -14.98 21.87
N GLY A 1063 -47.44 -15.71 20.87
CA GLY A 1063 -48.49 -15.23 19.98
C GLY A 1063 -49.72 -14.72 20.72
N TYR A 1064 -50.21 -15.47 21.72
CA TYR A 1064 -51.37 -15.06 22.53
C TYR A 1064 -51.09 -13.82 23.39
N VAL A 1065 -49.89 -13.73 23.98
CA VAL A 1065 -49.47 -12.56 24.76
C VAL A 1065 -49.40 -11.32 23.86
N LEU A 1066 -48.83 -11.44 22.66
CA LEU A 1066 -48.77 -10.37 21.67
C LEU A 1066 -50.16 -9.94 21.17
N GLU A 1067 -51.04 -10.89 20.86
CA GLU A 1067 -52.40 -10.60 20.41
C GLU A 1067 -53.16 -9.80 21.47
N ARG A 1068 -53.04 -10.20 22.73
CA ARG A 1068 -53.69 -9.50 23.84
C ARG A 1068 -53.11 -8.11 24.06
N ALA A 1069 -51.78 -7.96 24.02
CA ALA A 1069 -51.12 -6.66 24.12
C ALA A 1069 -51.49 -5.74 22.96
N SER A 1070 -51.67 -6.28 21.75
CA SER A 1070 -52.09 -5.56 20.54
C SER A 1070 -53.51 -5.01 20.67
N ARG A 1071 -54.46 -5.85 21.09
CA ARG A 1071 -55.83 -5.42 21.39
C ARG A 1071 -55.83 -4.30 22.43
N ALA A 1072 -54.98 -4.41 23.46
CA ALA A 1072 -54.83 -3.41 24.49
C ALA A 1072 -54.16 -2.11 24.02
N ALA A 1073 -53.23 -2.16 23.06
CA ALA A 1073 -52.62 -0.96 22.47
C ALA A 1073 -53.61 -0.15 21.61
N GLY A 1074 -54.74 -0.75 21.20
CA GLY A 1074 -55.86 -0.05 20.56
C GLY A 1074 -56.88 0.58 21.52
N LEU A 1075 -56.73 0.36 22.84
CA LEU A 1075 -57.66 0.84 23.86
C LEU A 1075 -57.38 2.30 24.27
N THR A 1076 -58.44 3.08 24.49
CA THR A 1076 -58.36 4.44 25.05
C THR A 1076 -58.36 4.39 26.59
N PRO A 1077 -57.88 5.42 27.30
CA PRO A 1077 -57.97 5.48 28.76
C PRO A 1077 -59.38 5.25 29.31
N ASP A 1078 -60.42 5.66 28.57
CA ASP A 1078 -61.84 5.47 28.93
C ASP A 1078 -62.29 3.99 28.84
N SER A 1079 -61.58 3.15 28.09
CA SER A 1079 -61.87 1.71 27.98
C SER A 1079 -61.19 0.86 29.07
N LEU A 1080 -60.36 1.46 29.93
CA LEU A 1080 -59.84 0.80 31.14
C LEU A 1080 -60.94 0.55 32.18
N ASP A 1081 -62.08 1.23 32.07
CA ASP A 1081 -63.27 0.97 32.89
C ASP A 1081 -63.88 -0.43 32.62
N GLU A 1082 -63.43 -1.14 31.58
CA GLU A 1082 -63.73 -2.55 31.33
C GLU A 1082 -62.88 -3.53 32.17
N LEU A 1083 -61.81 -3.06 32.84
CA LEU A 1083 -60.98 -3.87 33.73
C LEU A 1083 -61.34 -3.57 35.19
N LEU A 1084 -62.40 -4.23 35.66
CA LEU A 1084 -63.00 -3.98 36.97
C LEU A 1084 -62.07 -4.38 38.13
N ARG A 1085 -61.74 -3.40 38.99
CA ARG A 1085 -60.76 -3.51 40.08
C ARG A 1085 -61.24 -4.42 41.22
N ALA A 1086 -60.53 -5.54 41.39
CA ALA A 1086 -60.79 -6.52 42.45
C ALA A 1086 -60.36 -6.00 43.84
N ASP A 1087 -59.25 -5.26 43.90
CA ASP A 1087 -58.71 -4.69 45.15
C ASP A 1087 -59.60 -3.62 45.80
N GLN A 1088 -60.57 -3.09 45.05
CA GLN A 1088 -61.55 -2.12 45.57
C GLN A 1088 -62.77 -2.79 46.22
N GLN A 1089 -62.89 -4.12 46.16
CA GLN A 1089 -64.04 -4.84 46.71
C GLN A 1089 -63.79 -5.26 48.16
N ALA A 1090 -64.85 -5.16 48.98
CA ALA A 1090 -64.80 -5.61 50.37
C ALA A 1090 -64.78 -7.15 50.44
N ILE A 1091 -63.79 -7.71 51.15
CA ILE A 1091 -63.66 -9.15 51.36
C ILE A 1091 -64.33 -9.55 52.68
N ARG A 1092 -65.21 -10.56 52.62
CA ARG A 1092 -65.83 -11.14 53.81
C ARG A 1092 -64.76 -11.74 54.73
N SER A 1093 -64.81 -11.41 56.02
CA SER A 1093 -63.86 -11.95 57.00
C SER A 1093 -63.86 -13.49 56.99
N GLY A 1094 -62.68 -14.09 56.87
CA GLY A 1094 -62.50 -15.55 56.84
C GLY A 1094 -62.76 -16.22 55.50
N LEU A 1095 -63.11 -15.48 54.44
CA LEU A 1095 -63.18 -16.01 53.07
C LEU A 1095 -61.77 -16.10 52.47
N PRO A 1096 -61.29 -17.28 52.05
CA PRO A 1096 -60.09 -17.40 51.23
C PRO A 1096 -60.32 -16.78 49.85
N VAL A 1097 -59.46 -15.83 49.49
CA VAL A 1097 -59.42 -15.23 48.15
C VAL A 1097 -58.03 -15.45 47.56
N ASP A 1098 -58.00 -16.07 46.39
CA ASP A 1098 -56.77 -16.40 45.66
C ASP A 1098 -56.72 -15.59 44.35
N ALA A 1099 -55.55 -15.04 44.01
CA ALA A 1099 -55.30 -14.13 42.89
C ALA A 1099 -54.23 -14.63 41.94
#